data_AF-A0AAV5XYG6-F1
#
_entry.id   AF-A0AAV5XYG6-F1
#
_cell.length_a   1.000
_cell.length_b   1.000
_cell.length_c   1.000
_cell.angle_alpha   90.00
_cell.angle_beta   90.00
_cell.angle_gamma   90.00
#
_symmetry.space_group_name_H-M   'P 1'
#
loop_
_entity.id
_entity.type
_entity.pdbx_description
1 polymer ?
#
loop_
_entity_poly.entity_id
_entity_poly.type
_entity_poly.pdbx_seq_one_letter_code
_entity_poly.pdbx_strand_id
1 'polypeptide(L)'
;MRKTFTVVCFLLFLGSTSPCYAYEPETHREIAQRAAGAGTSLLDRVLKGELALPGGVDESFLGLTVPRLVGNGAFSEDSPPFRALNHFHNPLLGWDAAGLREGIPLGQSSVIWQQNQSQDPSAVGGGNWSWQDTRRRYLEALTGKTKGQRENGFVNTFLGLGHLSHLIQDASVPGHTRNDAHLFYEGYEAWVEAMRRGGVDRNGQDRRALFLSLLTQDAVFPALSIFTATGDTGAPVPIARLIDSDLFGGLNTDILSGTLQGMAEYANGNFLSDDTIFRDFALPRPEALGPAFAESEGQKQRRYFAKVSDGVGVRHFVAEGTFFERLLFRGRPERNDILTDRVYEDYAALLLPRAVGYSAALLNYFFRNKLDVDLFADPSDPALVQVKGTNASSDPNAAADPLVEGDLKLYWDDASGVRSPVAAVESTALSNVAGGGEITSARFQPPTEAERFIAVYQGTLGNEIKDPSRNFPGGVIGKVLGGYRVEQLFPDGTRWNLRTPKGIFPLPILQADVVDLRWGDLDNTLVGRSKFTSGTFGFEPGPNRMFAYRIKRPLGSVDVPVVNGMVDVEQVANVLFPLGLDIGGVQLNAGISYRQYLVSFFVSTVVSGNNVISAKAGAVTAEVAVTGSASTALAWRLTLDEDKLDNFRGVRPHIWELKQIGLRADGHIVVLVLVTLNPEREFAHFPSRVYVTCGAPPCPTPPTVEDGPPVPVVYSLGRVARAVWALVDVTDGRLLHSTAPSTLTINNVVEVTGFNTFVPGGSSDFMMVNIIVERVDEETGAVSYGVVQQSALRCLPTQTSADVEIRSGVLSASQVHLRPELAAGDFSLMVPPRTVSVIGGCFGLGFGTVGVSAAARVTQDSGVPVLPYVQEAFRATDGPERVVVLLERQTVPGAPTFGNPQTRVIAWDPSPATARLVLAFPEAEVGSRQILGISHDLGLVRNPFPPLIPASMSVIPLEGTAQAQTFPISSLESRNFRVLSPAFLYHVSNLKFHRARDLARTVLPATLATGGNTFGDHHATRLP
;
A
#
# COMPACT_ATOMS: atom_id res chain seq x y z
N MET A 1 -42.12 12.10 52.33
CA MET A 1 -42.39 13.54 52.07
C MET A 1 -41.54 14.14 50.94
N ARG A 2 -40.24 13.82 50.80
CA ARG A 2 -39.42 14.31 49.65
C ARG A 2 -39.92 13.83 48.27
N LYS A 3 -40.23 12.53 48.12
CA LYS A 3 -40.67 11.94 46.83
C LYS A 3 -41.97 12.53 46.25
N THR A 4 -42.92 12.94 47.11
CA THR A 4 -44.20 13.52 46.68
C THR A 4 -44.09 15.01 46.30
N PHE A 5 -43.08 15.71 46.84
CA PHE A 5 -42.79 17.11 46.53
C PHE A 5 -42.04 17.23 45.19
N THR A 6 -41.19 16.25 44.85
CA THR A 6 -40.48 16.19 43.57
C THR A 6 -41.44 15.97 42.39
N VAL A 7 -42.41 15.06 42.50
CA VAL A 7 -43.38 14.77 41.41
C VAL A 7 -44.30 15.96 41.12
N VAL A 8 -44.73 16.70 42.15
CA VAL A 8 -45.58 17.90 41.98
C VAL A 8 -44.77 19.07 41.41
N CYS A 9 -43.50 19.23 41.77
CA CYS A 9 -42.62 20.23 41.14
C CYS A 9 -42.21 19.87 39.70
N PHE A 10 -41.99 18.58 39.40
CA PHE A 10 -41.63 18.11 38.04
C PHE A 10 -42.78 18.31 37.04
N LEU A 11 -44.05 18.16 37.49
CA LEU A 11 -45.24 18.42 36.69
C LEU A 11 -45.64 19.91 36.61
N LEU A 12 -45.35 20.72 37.64
CA LEU A 12 -45.66 22.16 37.66
C LEU A 12 -44.65 23.03 36.89
N PHE A 13 -43.46 22.52 36.56
CA PHE A 13 -42.38 23.24 35.87
C PHE A 13 -42.19 22.86 34.39
N LEU A 14 -43.14 22.14 33.77
CA LEU A 14 -43.17 21.87 32.32
C LEU A 14 -43.21 23.14 31.45
N GLY A 15 -43.34 24.34 32.04
CA GLY A 15 -43.29 25.64 31.38
C GLY A 15 -41.96 26.40 31.45
N SER A 16 -40.92 25.88 32.11
CA SER A 16 -39.61 26.55 32.15
C SER A 16 -38.45 25.57 32.01
N THR A 17 -37.70 25.80 30.93
CA THR A 17 -36.49 25.16 30.45
C THR A 17 -35.45 24.84 31.53
N SER A 18 -35.29 23.56 31.87
CA SER A 18 -34.01 22.93 32.21
C SER A 18 -34.19 21.41 32.10
N PRO A 19 -33.73 20.80 31.00
CA PRO A 19 -33.90 19.37 30.75
C PRO A 19 -32.74 18.55 31.32
N CYS A 20 -33.01 17.26 31.54
CA CYS A 20 -32.02 16.23 31.85
C CYS A 20 -31.24 15.89 30.57
N TYR A 21 -30.23 16.69 30.22
CA TYR A 21 -29.32 16.35 29.14
C TYR A 21 -28.34 15.26 29.59
N ALA A 22 -27.84 14.51 28.62
CA ALA A 22 -26.68 13.67 28.80
C ALA A 22 -25.37 14.49 28.65
N TYR A 23 -24.27 13.92 28.11
CA TYR A 23 -23.10 14.74 27.76
C TYR A 23 -23.58 16.01 27.05
N GLU A 24 -22.99 17.16 27.37
CA GLU A 24 -23.46 18.40 26.74
C GLU A 24 -23.37 18.30 25.21
N PRO A 25 -24.30 18.90 24.44
CA PRO A 25 -24.43 18.64 23.01
C PRO A 25 -23.12 18.78 22.21
N GLU A 26 -22.24 19.71 22.59
CA GLU A 26 -20.91 19.87 22.01
C GLU A 26 -19.95 18.71 22.31
N THR A 27 -20.03 18.10 23.48
CA THR A 27 -19.25 16.90 23.84
C THR A 27 -19.64 15.73 22.94
N HIS A 28 -20.95 15.49 22.73
CA HIS A 28 -21.44 14.50 21.76
C HIS A 28 -20.90 14.74 20.36
N ARG A 29 -20.91 15.99 19.92
CA ARG A 29 -20.39 16.39 18.60
C ARG A 29 -18.93 15.97 18.44
N GLU A 30 -18.08 16.25 19.43
CA GLU A 30 -16.64 15.96 19.36
C GLU A 30 -16.35 14.44 19.42
N ILE A 31 -17.08 13.68 20.24
CA ILE A 31 -16.97 12.21 20.30
C ILE A 31 -17.38 11.58 18.96
N ALA A 32 -18.52 11.99 18.40
CA ALA A 32 -19.03 11.49 17.13
C ALA A 32 -18.13 11.89 15.94
N GLN A 33 -17.57 13.10 15.93
CA GLN A 33 -16.57 13.53 14.94
C GLN A 33 -15.32 12.65 14.99
N ARG A 34 -14.82 12.34 16.20
CA ARG A 34 -13.67 11.46 16.38
C ARG A 34 -13.96 10.04 15.88
N ALA A 35 -15.15 9.50 16.18
CA ALA A 35 -15.57 8.18 15.72
C ALA A 35 -15.65 8.08 14.19
N ALA A 36 -16.10 9.15 13.52
CA ALA A 36 -16.24 9.21 12.06
C ALA A 36 -14.92 9.47 11.30
N GLY A 37 -13.80 9.72 12.00
CA GLY A 37 -12.51 10.01 11.37
C GLY A 37 -11.89 8.85 10.58
N ALA A 38 -11.04 9.15 9.60
CA ALA A 38 -10.44 8.19 8.65
C ALA A 38 -9.63 7.05 9.30
N GLY A 39 -9.10 7.27 10.49
CA GLY A 39 -8.33 6.27 11.26
C GLY A 39 -9.15 5.50 12.29
N THR A 40 -10.45 5.76 12.41
CA THR A 40 -11.29 5.20 13.49
C THR A 40 -12.43 4.35 12.97
N SER A 41 -13.08 4.73 11.86
CA SER A 41 -14.13 3.92 11.24
C SER A 41 -13.79 3.55 9.78
N LEU A 42 -14.60 2.66 9.20
CA LEU A 42 -14.52 2.24 7.80
C LEU A 42 -15.04 3.30 6.82
N LEU A 43 -15.58 4.42 7.30
CA LEU A 43 -16.21 5.46 6.48
C LEU A 43 -15.31 5.92 5.33
N ASP A 44 -14.08 6.33 5.62
CA ASP A 44 -13.17 6.87 4.60
C ASP A 44 -12.97 5.89 3.43
N ARG A 45 -12.74 4.62 3.75
CA ARG A 45 -12.55 3.56 2.76
C ARG A 45 -13.82 3.28 1.96
N VAL A 46 -14.98 3.30 2.61
CA VAL A 46 -16.27 3.03 1.94
C VAL A 46 -16.65 4.17 1.00
N LEU A 47 -16.50 5.42 1.45
CA LEU A 47 -16.78 6.60 0.64
C LEU A 47 -15.89 6.63 -0.60
N LYS A 48 -14.58 6.36 -0.44
CA LYS A 48 -13.64 6.29 -1.56
C LYS A 48 -13.90 5.09 -2.49
N GLY A 49 -13.92 3.87 -1.95
CA GLY A 49 -13.91 2.64 -2.73
C GLY A 49 -15.27 2.14 -3.22
N GLU A 50 -16.35 2.38 -2.47
CA GLU A 50 -17.70 1.91 -2.84
C GLU A 50 -18.52 3.02 -3.49
N LEU A 51 -18.42 4.25 -2.99
CA LEU A 51 -19.25 5.37 -3.43
C LEU A 51 -18.54 6.34 -4.40
N ALA A 52 -17.28 6.07 -4.73
CA ALA A 52 -16.44 6.90 -5.61
C ALA A 52 -16.42 8.38 -5.19
N LEU A 53 -16.31 8.64 -3.89
CA LEU A 53 -16.13 9.95 -3.25
C LEU A 53 -14.65 10.07 -2.79
N PRO A 54 -13.76 10.61 -3.64
CA PRO A 54 -12.31 10.56 -3.41
C PRO A 54 -11.88 11.36 -2.19
N GLY A 55 -12.65 12.36 -1.76
CA GLY A 55 -12.40 13.08 -0.50
C GLY A 55 -12.59 12.20 0.74
N GLY A 56 -13.26 11.04 0.62
CA GLY A 56 -13.52 10.15 1.74
C GLY A 56 -14.28 10.87 2.85
N VAL A 57 -13.74 10.87 4.07
CA VAL A 57 -14.36 11.60 5.19
C VAL A 57 -14.27 13.13 5.04
N ASP A 58 -13.34 13.64 4.23
CA ASP A 58 -13.22 15.08 3.94
C ASP A 58 -14.17 15.54 2.83
N GLU A 59 -14.90 14.60 2.20
CA GLU A 59 -15.97 14.93 1.25
C GLU A 59 -17.01 15.83 1.93
N SER A 60 -17.39 16.90 1.24
CA SER A 60 -18.29 17.93 1.77
C SER A 60 -19.65 17.88 1.10
N PHE A 61 -20.70 17.79 1.89
CA PHE A 61 -22.09 17.87 1.44
C PHE A 61 -22.71 19.14 2.00
N LEU A 62 -23.19 20.02 1.12
CA LEU A 62 -23.69 21.36 1.49
C LEU A 62 -22.70 22.16 2.36
N GLY A 63 -21.39 22.03 2.06
CA GLY A 63 -20.31 22.73 2.76
C GLY A 63 -19.87 22.14 4.10
N LEU A 64 -20.37 20.95 4.49
CA LEU A 64 -20.00 20.27 5.72
C LEU A 64 -19.34 18.92 5.43
N THR A 65 -18.23 18.62 6.10
CA THR A 65 -17.54 17.32 6.00
C THR A 65 -18.34 16.21 6.67
N VAL A 66 -18.06 14.95 6.30
CA VAL A 66 -18.75 13.79 6.87
C VAL A 66 -18.65 13.72 8.40
N PRO A 67 -17.47 13.84 9.05
CA PRO A 67 -17.37 13.87 10.50
C PRO A 67 -18.19 15.01 11.12
N ARG A 68 -18.23 16.19 10.47
CA ARG A 68 -19.02 17.31 10.97
C ARG A 68 -20.52 17.04 10.91
N LEU A 69 -21.00 16.35 9.88
CA LEU A 69 -22.41 15.95 9.78
C LEU A 69 -22.78 14.91 10.85
N VAL A 70 -21.95 13.88 11.05
CA VAL A 70 -22.17 12.91 12.14
C VAL A 70 -22.15 13.61 13.51
N GLY A 71 -21.21 14.52 13.73
CA GLY A 71 -21.18 15.33 14.96
C GLY A 71 -22.38 16.25 15.12
N ASN A 72 -22.89 16.86 14.06
CA ASN A 72 -24.09 17.71 14.11
C ASN A 72 -25.34 16.89 14.42
N GLY A 73 -25.42 15.64 13.94
CA GLY A 73 -26.50 14.73 14.29
C GLY A 73 -26.47 14.36 15.77
N ALA A 74 -25.28 14.01 16.27
CA ALA A 74 -25.09 13.70 17.68
C ALA A 74 -25.42 14.88 18.60
N PHE A 75 -25.05 16.10 18.18
CA PHE A 75 -25.45 17.34 18.87
C PHE A 75 -26.97 17.55 18.89
N SER A 76 -27.67 17.14 17.83
CA SER A 76 -29.09 17.47 17.65
C SER A 76 -30.03 16.49 18.34
N GLU A 77 -29.55 15.33 18.83
CA GLU A 77 -30.40 14.32 19.47
C GLU A 77 -31.01 14.80 20.79
N ASP A 78 -30.31 15.68 21.51
CA ASP A 78 -30.83 16.40 22.68
C ASP A 78 -31.84 17.50 22.34
N SER A 79 -32.05 17.78 21.05
CA SER A 79 -32.90 18.88 20.59
C SER A 79 -34.09 18.36 19.80
N PRO A 80 -35.31 18.75 20.18
CA PRO A 80 -35.70 19.49 21.39
C PRO A 80 -35.61 18.63 22.68
N PRO A 81 -35.64 19.27 23.87
CA PRO A 81 -35.13 18.64 25.09
C PRO A 81 -35.84 17.41 25.65
N PHE A 82 -37.09 17.19 25.29
CA PHE A 82 -37.83 16.01 25.76
C PHE A 82 -37.34 14.71 25.09
N ARG A 83 -36.55 14.78 24.01
CA ARG A 83 -35.93 13.60 23.41
C ARG A 83 -35.04 12.87 24.43
N ALA A 84 -34.39 13.65 25.29
CA ALA A 84 -33.51 13.17 26.36
C ALA A 84 -34.20 12.24 27.38
N LEU A 85 -35.54 12.25 27.46
CA LEU A 85 -36.28 11.28 28.28
C LEU A 85 -36.06 9.83 27.79
N ASN A 86 -35.70 9.63 26.52
CA ASN A 86 -35.44 8.33 25.91
C ASN A 86 -33.96 7.94 25.87
N HIS A 87 -33.09 8.70 26.55
CA HIS A 87 -31.64 8.48 26.53
C HIS A 87 -31.16 7.56 27.66
N PHE A 88 -32.09 7.11 28.51
CA PHE A 88 -31.81 6.24 29.65
C PHE A 88 -32.00 4.76 29.28
N HIS A 89 -31.16 3.92 29.86
CA HIS A 89 -31.27 2.48 29.75
C HIS A 89 -30.65 1.75 30.95
N ASN A 90 -31.49 1.18 31.81
CA ASN A 90 -31.04 0.31 32.90
C ASN A 90 -30.93 -1.15 32.42
N PRO A 91 -29.70 -1.70 32.27
CA PRO A 91 -29.48 -3.04 31.72
C PRO A 91 -29.94 -4.17 32.65
N LEU A 92 -30.37 -3.87 33.89
CA LEU A 92 -30.87 -4.87 34.83
C LEU A 92 -32.38 -5.12 34.69
N LEU A 93 -33.04 -4.45 33.75
CA LEU A 93 -34.47 -4.55 33.47
C LEU A 93 -34.69 -5.02 32.03
N GLY A 94 -35.82 -5.66 31.77
CA GLY A 94 -36.25 -5.92 30.39
C GLY A 94 -36.36 -4.62 29.58
N TRP A 95 -36.04 -4.65 28.30
CA TRP A 95 -35.88 -3.44 27.48
C TRP A 95 -37.13 -2.54 27.41
N ASP A 96 -38.32 -3.10 27.53
CA ASP A 96 -39.60 -2.39 27.63
C ASP A 96 -39.76 -1.61 28.97
N ALA A 97 -39.03 -2.05 30.00
CA ALA A 97 -38.98 -1.45 31.31
C ALA A 97 -37.70 -0.66 31.61
N ALA A 98 -36.66 -0.76 30.77
CA ALA A 98 -35.33 -0.22 31.02
C ALA A 98 -35.19 1.31 30.84
N GLY A 99 -36.19 2.00 30.29
CA GLY A 99 -36.16 3.47 30.12
C GLY A 99 -36.34 4.28 31.40
N LEU A 100 -36.30 5.61 31.28
CA LEU A 100 -36.43 6.54 32.40
C LEU A 100 -37.76 6.37 33.15
N ARG A 101 -37.69 6.21 34.47
CA ARG A 101 -38.83 5.96 35.35
C ARG A 101 -38.74 6.73 36.67
N GLU A 102 -39.84 7.39 37.03
CA GLU A 102 -40.02 8.07 38.33
C GLU A 102 -41.33 7.60 38.97
N GLY A 103 -41.41 6.32 39.33
CA GLY A 103 -42.65 5.64 39.75
C GLY A 103 -43.65 5.39 38.62
N ILE A 104 -43.56 6.15 37.52
CA ILE A 104 -44.23 5.94 36.23
C ILE A 104 -43.21 6.00 35.09
N PRO A 105 -43.45 5.35 33.93
CA PRO A 105 -42.60 5.51 32.75
C PRO A 105 -42.64 6.94 32.23
N LEU A 106 -41.47 7.56 32.04
CA LEU A 106 -41.32 8.91 31.48
C LEU A 106 -40.76 8.90 30.06
N GLY A 107 -39.97 7.88 29.72
CA GLY A 107 -39.43 7.69 28.37
C GLY A 107 -39.19 6.22 28.07
N GLN A 108 -39.01 5.93 26.78
CA GLN A 108 -38.65 4.61 26.28
C GLN A 108 -37.16 4.34 26.54
N SER A 109 -36.80 3.07 26.70
CA SER A 109 -35.39 2.64 26.71
C SER A 109 -34.65 3.10 25.46
N SER A 110 -33.41 3.60 25.62
CA SER A 110 -32.59 4.05 24.49
C SER A 110 -32.35 2.95 23.46
N VAL A 111 -32.31 1.67 23.88
CA VAL A 111 -32.23 0.47 23.01
C VAL A 111 -33.41 0.38 22.03
N ILE A 112 -34.63 0.68 22.49
CA ILE A 112 -35.82 0.65 21.63
C ILE A 112 -35.96 1.97 20.87
N TRP A 113 -35.64 3.10 21.52
CA TRP A 113 -35.72 4.42 20.92
C TRP A 113 -34.93 4.54 19.61
N GLN A 114 -33.70 4.02 19.57
CA GLN A 114 -32.85 4.03 18.36
C GLN A 114 -33.46 3.29 17.15
N GLN A 115 -34.48 2.44 17.35
CA GLN A 115 -35.14 1.65 16.30
C GLN A 115 -36.65 1.92 16.20
N ASN A 116 -37.17 2.84 17.00
CA ASN A 116 -38.55 3.31 16.92
C ASN A 116 -38.65 4.35 15.80
N GLN A 117 -39.50 4.14 14.78
CA GLN A 117 -39.68 5.09 13.67
C GLN A 117 -40.67 6.22 14.00
N SER A 118 -41.35 6.12 15.14
CA SER A 118 -42.33 7.10 15.62
C SER A 118 -41.71 8.00 16.68
N GLN A 119 -40.55 8.58 16.39
CA GLN A 119 -39.82 9.45 17.33
C GLN A 119 -40.40 10.86 17.41
N ASP A 120 -41.06 11.33 16.34
CA ASP A 120 -41.65 12.65 16.27
C ASP A 120 -43.18 12.58 16.11
N PRO A 121 -43.93 12.42 17.22
CA PRO A 121 -45.38 12.39 17.18
C PRO A 121 -45.98 13.80 17.05
N SER A 122 -45.56 14.62 16.08
CA SER A 122 -46.17 15.91 15.64
C SER A 122 -46.38 17.04 16.67
N ALA A 123 -46.33 16.78 17.98
CA ALA A 123 -46.53 17.76 19.06
C ALA A 123 -45.23 18.15 19.77
N VAL A 124 -44.12 17.50 19.43
CA VAL A 124 -42.87 17.54 20.17
C VAL A 124 -41.74 18.09 19.27
N GLY A 125 -41.60 17.61 18.03
CA GLY A 125 -40.59 18.09 17.08
C GLY A 125 -39.23 17.37 17.19
N GLY A 126 -38.27 17.72 16.32
CA GLY A 126 -36.92 17.12 16.28
C GLY A 126 -36.70 16.07 15.19
N GLY A 127 -37.76 15.54 14.58
CA GLY A 127 -37.70 14.60 13.46
C GLY A 127 -37.45 13.14 13.85
N ASN A 128 -37.58 12.26 12.85
CA ASN A 128 -37.36 10.82 12.96
C ASN A 128 -35.94 10.46 12.50
N TRP A 129 -35.17 9.80 13.35
CA TRP A 129 -33.75 9.47 13.17
C TRP A 129 -33.43 8.01 13.54
N SER A 130 -34.42 7.13 13.49
CA SER A 130 -34.22 5.71 13.80
C SER A 130 -33.25 5.04 12.81
N TRP A 131 -32.76 3.85 13.14
CA TRP A 131 -31.97 3.03 12.21
C TRP A 131 -32.65 2.88 10.84
N GLN A 132 -33.95 2.58 10.85
CA GLN A 132 -34.76 2.40 9.65
C GLN A 132 -34.89 3.69 8.85
N ASP A 133 -35.02 4.85 9.50
CA ASP A 133 -35.06 6.16 8.85
C ASP A 133 -33.73 6.49 8.19
N THR A 134 -32.63 6.19 8.88
CA THR A 134 -31.27 6.38 8.39
C THR A 134 -30.99 5.50 7.17
N ARG A 135 -31.48 4.25 7.15
CA ARG A 135 -31.41 3.37 5.96
C ARG A 135 -32.20 3.92 4.76
N ARG A 136 -33.39 4.49 4.99
CA ARG A 136 -34.16 5.16 3.92
C ARG A 136 -33.41 6.35 3.32
N ARG A 137 -32.83 7.20 4.16
CA ARG A 137 -32.06 8.37 3.72
C ARG A 137 -30.81 7.98 2.96
N TYR A 138 -30.18 6.86 3.33
CA TYR A 138 -29.06 6.35 2.56
C TYR A 138 -29.50 5.83 1.19
N LEU A 139 -30.65 5.15 1.10
CA LEU A 139 -31.24 4.78 -0.18
C LEU A 139 -31.56 6.02 -1.04
N GLU A 140 -32.10 7.09 -0.45
CA GLU A 140 -32.32 8.37 -1.13
C GLU A 140 -31.01 9.02 -1.60
N ALA A 141 -29.94 8.96 -0.79
CA ALA A 141 -28.61 9.43 -1.16
C ALA A 141 -28.08 8.72 -2.42
N LEU A 142 -28.36 7.42 -2.54
CA LEU A 142 -27.93 6.58 -3.65
C LEU A 142 -28.85 6.67 -4.88
N THR A 143 -30.11 7.07 -4.74
CA THR A 143 -31.10 6.98 -5.83
C THR A 143 -31.73 8.32 -6.22
N GLY A 144 -31.49 9.38 -5.46
CA GLY A 144 -32.05 10.71 -5.68
C GLY A 144 -31.77 11.24 -7.09
N LYS A 145 -32.80 11.79 -7.74
CA LYS A 145 -32.76 12.22 -9.14
C LYS A 145 -31.77 13.36 -9.37
N THR A 146 -31.80 14.40 -8.55
CA THR A 146 -30.89 15.54 -8.70
C THR A 146 -29.70 15.43 -7.77
N LYS A 147 -28.57 16.06 -8.13
CA LYS A 147 -27.39 16.16 -7.24
C LYS A 147 -27.77 16.68 -5.85
N GLY A 148 -28.57 17.75 -5.77
CA GLY A 148 -29.03 18.31 -4.50
C GLY A 148 -29.87 17.34 -3.66
N GLN A 149 -30.71 16.51 -4.27
CA GLN A 149 -31.45 15.46 -3.54
C GLN A 149 -30.50 14.40 -2.97
N ARG A 150 -29.50 13.98 -3.73
CA ARG A 150 -28.50 13.01 -3.26
C ARG A 150 -27.64 13.57 -2.14
N GLU A 151 -27.17 14.80 -2.27
CA GLU A 151 -26.43 15.50 -1.22
C GLU A 151 -27.26 15.63 0.06
N ASN A 152 -28.53 16.01 -0.04
CA ASN A 152 -29.45 16.01 1.11
C ASN A 152 -29.65 14.62 1.72
N GLY A 153 -29.76 13.58 0.89
CA GLY A 153 -29.82 12.19 1.36
C GLY A 153 -28.57 11.80 2.16
N PHE A 154 -27.37 12.15 1.68
CA PHE A 154 -26.11 11.93 2.39
C PHE A 154 -26.07 12.71 3.70
N VAL A 155 -26.41 14.01 3.68
CA VAL A 155 -26.51 14.86 4.89
C VAL A 155 -27.41 14.20 5.93
N ASN A 156 -28.62 13.79 5.55
CA ASN A 156 -29.57 13.18 6.47
C ASN A 156 -29.13 11.77 6.94
N THR A 157 -28.38 11.04 6.12
CA THR A 157 -27.79 9.76 6.52
C THR A 157 -26.75 9.98 7.63
N PHE A 158 -25.81 10.90 7.42
CA PHE A 158 -24.75 11.15 8.40
C PHE A 158 -25.28 11.81 9.68
N LEU A 159 -26.26 12.71 9.57
CA LEU A 159 -26.99 13.22 10.73
C LEU A 159 -27.64 12.07 11.51
N GLY A 160 -28.36 11.16 10.84
CA GLY A 160 -28.99 10.00 11.51
C GLY A 160 -28.01 9.07 12.20
N LEU A 161 -26.85 8.82 11.59
CA LEU A 161 -25.76 8.09 12.25
C LEU A 161 -25.22 8.82 13.49
N GLY A 162 -25.23 10.15 13.47
CA GLY A 162 -24.95 11.00 14.63
C GLY A 162 -25.96 10.83 15.76
N HIS A 163 -27.25 10.91 15.45
CA HIS A 163 -28.34 10.69 16.42
C HIS A 163 -28.25 9.30 17.07
N LEU A 164 -27.93 8.27 16.29
CA LEU A 164 -27.74 6.92 16.82
C LEU A 164 -26.45 6.77 17.66
N SER A 165 -25.36 7.46 17.28
CA SER A 165 -24.11 7.47 18.05
C SER A 165 -24.29 8.13 19.41
N HIS A 166 -25.13 9.18 19.48
CA HIS A 166 -25.47 9.87 20.72
C HIS A 166 -26.00 8.92 21.78
N LEU A 167 -26.97 8.05 21.44
CA LEU A 167 -27.56 7.10 22.39
C LEU A 167 -26.55 6.07 22.94
N ILE A 168 -25.53 5.72 22.15
CA ILE A 168 -24.41 4.88 22.60
C ILE A 168 -23.50 5.67 23.56
N GLN A 169 -23.30 6.96 23.29
CA GLN A 169 -22.50 7.85 24.14
C GLN A 169 -23.18 8.05 25.50
N ASP A 170 -24.50 8.17 25.53
CA ASP A 170 -25.27 8.25 26.79
C ASP A 170 -25.23 6.94 27.57
N ALA A 171 -25.25 5.81 26.88
CA ALA A 171 -25.04 4.52 27.52
C ALA A 171 -23.64 4.39 28.15
N SER A 172 -22.69 5.28 27.85
CA SER A 172 -21.41 5.35 28.55
C SER A 172 -21.46 6.19 29.84
N VAL A 173 -22.51 6.98 30.04
CA VAL A 173 -22.67 7.80 31.24
C VAL A 173 -23.32 6.98 32.36
N PRO A 174 -22.68 6.85 33.54
CA PRO A 174 -23.23 6.07 34.64
C PRO A 174 -24.64 6.49 35.04
N GLY A 175 -24.95 7.79 35.08
CA GLY A 175 -26.30 8.28 35.42
C GLY A 175 -27.41 7.79 34.48
N HIS A 176 -27.15 7.81 33.18
CA HIS A 176 -28.09 7.36 32.13
C HIS A 176 -28.42 5.87 32.20
N THR A 177 -27.49 5.09 32.77
CA THR A 177 -27.64 3.64 32.90
C THR A 177 -28.18 3.21 34.25
N ARG A 178 -28.25 4.13 35.21
CA ARG A 178 -28.66 3.89 36.60
C ARG A 178 -29.99 4.58 36.94
N ASN A 179 -30.74 5.02 35.92
CA ASN A 179 -32.01 5.75 36.08
C ASN A 179 -31.85 6.92 37.06
N ASP A 180 -30.72 7.62 36.97
CA ASP A 180 -30.34 8.68 37.87
C ASP A 180 -30.51 10.02 37.15
N ALA A 181 -31.74 10.53 37.13
CA ALA A 181 -32.08 11.77 36.44
C ALA A 181 -32.12 12.95 37.41
N HIS A 182 -31.51 14.07 37.02
CA HIS A 182 -31.39 15.27 37.85
C HIS A 182 -31.92 16.51 37.12
N LEU A 183 -32.46 17.48 37.87
CA LEU A 183 -32.96 18.76 37.36
C LEU A 183 -31.84 19.77 37.03
N PHE A 184 -30.61 19.49 37.44
CA PHE A 184 -29.40 20.29 37.23
C PHE A 184 -28.24 19.33 36.96
N TYR A 185 -27.30 19.71 36.08
CA TYR A 185 -26.25 18.85 35.49
C TYR A 185 -25.74 17.70 36.38
N GLU A 186 -25.71 16.48 35.81
CA GLU A 186 -25.01 15.33 36.37
C GLU A 186 -23.50 15.64 36.48
N GLY A 187 -22.87 15.25 37.59
CA GLY A 187 -21.54 15.75 37.94
C GLY A 187 -20.42 15.27 37.01
N TYR A 188 -20.52 14.06 36.44
CA TYR A 188 -19.56 13.54 35.48
C TYR A 188 -19.67 14.29 34.15
N GLU A 189 -20.88 14.49 33.63
CA GLU A 189 -21.13 15.23 32.39
C GLU A 189 -20.73 16.70 32.51
N ALA A 190 -21.08 17.34 33.62
CA ALA A 190 -20.65 18.70 33.93
C ALA A 190 -19.13 18.81 33.97
N TRP A 191 -18.44 17.79 34.51
CA TRP A 191 -16.98 17.75 34.53
C TRP A 191 -16.41 17.58 33.12
N VAL A 192 -16.92 16.65 32.31
CA VAL A 192 -16.46 16.44 30.93
C VAL A 192 -16.68 17.70 30.09
N GLU A 193 -17.84 18.34 30.19
CA GLU A 193 -18.11 19.61 29.50
C GLU A 193 -17.18 20.73 29.97
N ALA A 194 -16.91 20.81 31.28
CA ALA A 194 -15.95 21.78 31.80
C ALA A 194 -14.53 21.52 31.26
N MET A 195 -14.14 20.26 31.05
CA MET A 195 -12.88 19.92 30.40
C MET A 195 -12.90 20.34 28.93
N ARG A 196 -13.98 20.05 28.21
CA ARG A 196 -14.15 20.39 26.79
C ARG A 196 -14.16 21.90 26.54
N ARG A 197 -14.87 22.69 27.35
CA ARG A 197 -14.91 24.18 27.26
C ARG A 197 -13.55 24.83 27.49
N GLY A 198 -12.63 24.14 28.18
CA GLY A 198 -11.28 24.61 28.44
C GLY A 198 -11.17 25.54 29.65
N GLY A 199 -10.06 26.28 29.71
CA GLY A 199 -9.64 27.02 30.90
C GLY A 199 -8.65 26.22 31.75
N VAL A 200 -8.43 26.67 32.98
CA VAL A 200 -7.45 26.06 33.89
C VAL A 200 -8.20 25.39 35.04
N ASP A 201 -7.81 24.15 35.36
CA ASP A 201 -8.36 23.43 36.50
C ASP A 201 -7.82 23.95 37.85
N ARG A 202 -8.26 23.34 38.95
CA ARG A 202 -7.84 23.75 40.31
C ARG A 202 -6.36 23.48 40.60
N ASN A 203 -5.68 22.72 39.74
CA ASN A 203 -4.28 22.33 39.88
C ASN A 203 -3.37 23.05 38.86
N GLY A 204 -3.91 23.97 38.05
CA GLY A 204 -3.14 24.70 37.05
C GLY A 204 -3.02 24.00 35.68
N GLN A 205 -3.73 22.88 35.47
CA GLN A 205 -3.70 22.12 34.22
C GLN A 205 -4.67 22.70 33.18
N ASP A 206 -4.26 22.66 31.91
CA ASP A 206 -5.12 23.03 30.79
C ASP A 206 -6.19 21.95 30.58
N ARG A 207 -7.44 22.32 30.88
CA ARG A 207 -8.62 21.47 30.78
C ARG A 207 -8.88 20.96 29.37
N ARG A 208 -8.67 21.82 28.36
CA ARG A 208 -8.90 21.46 26.96
C ARG A 208 -7.86 20.45 26.49
N ALA A 209 -6.60 20.65 26.89
CA ALA A 209 -5.53 19.71 26.60
C ALA A 209 -5.80 18.33 27.23
N LEU A 210 -6.29 18.30 28.48
CA LEU A 210 -6.70 17.05 29.14
C LEU A 210 -7.85 16.36 28.38
N PHE A 211 -8.93 17.08 28.07
CA PHE A 211 -10.05 16.52 27.28
C PHE A 211 -9.57 15.92 25.96
N LEU A 212 -8.77 16.65 25.20
CA LEU A 212 -8.23 16.16 23.94
C LEU A 212 -7.37 14.91 24.15
N SER A 213 -6.53 14.89 25.19
CA SER A 213 -5.69 13.72 25.49
C SER A 213 -6.50 12.45 25.80
N LEU A 214 -7.67 12.60 26.44
CA LEU A 214 -8.59 11.50 26.72
C LEU A 214 -9.37 11.08 25.47
N LEU A 215 -9.84 12.05 24.68
CA LEU A 215 -10.61 11.80 23.46
C LEU A 215 -9.76 11.17 22.34
N THR A 216 -8.48 11.52 22.25
CA THR A 216 -7.57 11.03 21.21
C THR A 216 -6.86 9.73 21.57
N GLN A 217 -7.14 9.13 22.73
CA GLN A 217 -6.66 7.79 23.04
C GLN A 217 -7.13 6.78 21.98
N ASP A 218 -6.44 5.63 21.93
CA ASP A 218 -6.85 4.53 21.06
C ASP A 218 -8.27 4.11 21.42
N ALA A 219 -9.15 4.15 20.41
CA ALA A 219 -10.56 3.83 20.60
C ALA A 219 -10.72 2.36 21.03
N VAL A 220 -11.55 2.12 22.03
CA VAL A 220 -11.80 0.77 22.56
C VAL A 220 -13.07 0.22 21.94
N PHE A 221 -12.91 -0.70 20.99
CA PHE A 221 -14.02 -1.34 20.28
C PHE A 221 -14.65 -2.47 21.11
N PRO A 222 -15.96 -2.72 20.94
CA PRO A 222 -16.52 -4.00 21.34
C PRO A 222 -15.89 -5.12 20.52
N ALA A 223 -15.88 -6.33 21.06
CA ALA A 223 -15.64 -7.50 20.24
C ALA A 223 -16.71 -7.55 19.16
N LEU A 224 -16.28 -7.83 17.93
CA LEU A 224 -17.16 -7.93 16.79
C LEU A 224 -18.37 -8.82 17.10
N SER A 225 -18.15 -9.93 17.84
CA SER A 225 -19.14 -10.93 18.29
C SER A 225 -20.30 -10.40 19.12
N ILE A 226 -20.32 -9.11 19.44
CA ILE A 226 -21.43 -8.43 20.12
C ILE A 226 -22.70 -8.37 19.25
N PHE A 227 -22.58 -8.30 17.92
CA PHE A 227 -23.73 -8.17 17.01
C PHE A 227 -24.50 -9.49 16.84
N THR A 228 -25.17 -9.93 17.89
CA THR A 228 -26.06 -11.10 17.91
C THR A 228 -27.51 -10.69 17.70
N ALA A 229 -28.34 -11.62 17.20
CA ALA A 229 -29.78 -11.38 17.11
C ALA A 229 -30.36 -11.02 18.49
N THR A 230 -31.25 -10.03 18.51
CA THR A 230 -31.83 -9.52 19.76
C THR A 230 -33.02 -10.35 20.22
N GLY A 231 -33.81 -10.87 19.27
CA GLY A 231 -35.10 -11.53 19.57
C GLY A 231 -36.22 -10.56 19.98
N ASP A 232 -35.93 -9.26 20.04
CA ASP A 232 -36.88 -8.22 20.44
C ASP A 232 -37.50 -7.52 19.22
N THR A 233 -38.83 -7.39 19.21
CA THR A 233 -39.56 -6.79 18.07
C THR A 233 -39.51 -5.26 18.03
N GLY A 234 -39.22 -4.60 19.15
CA GLY A 234 -39.02 -3.16 19.25
C GLY A 234 -37.60 -2.74 18.82
N ALA A 235 -36.61 -3.60 19.05
CA ALA A 235 -35.22 -3.40 18.65
C ALA A 235 -34.63 -4.64 17.94
N PRO A 236 -35.10 -5.01 16.75
CA PRO A 236 -34.70 -6.24 16.07
C PRO A 236 -33.26 -6.22 15.52
N VAL A 237 -32.70 -5.05 15.23
CA VAL A 237 -31.34 -4.92 14.67
C VAL A 237 -30.29 -5.01 15.79
N PRO A 238 -29.23 -5.83 15.62
CA PRO A 238 -28.16 -6.05 16.61
C PRO A 238 -27.39 -4.83 17.08
N ILE A 239 -27.57 -3.65 16.50
CA ILE A 239 -26.99 -2.40 17.03
C ILE A 239 -27.46 -2.11 18.47
N ALA A 240 -28.60 -2.68 18.90
CA ALA A 240 -29.04 -2.73 20.30
C ALA A 240 -27.98 -3.26 21.24
N ARG A 241 -27.19 -4.25 20.79
CA ARG A 241 -26.14 -4.91 21.56
C ARG A 241 -24.97 -3.97 21.90
N LEU A 242 -24.82 -2.85 21.18
CA LEU A 242 -23.84 -1.82 21.53
C LEU A 242 -24.23 -1.07 22.80
N ILE A 243 -25.52 -1.00 23.13
CA ILE A 243 -26.02 -0.42 24.39
C ILE A 243 -26.19 -1.52 25.43
N ASP A 244 -26.87 -2.62 25.09
CA ASP A 244 -27.13 -3.74 26.01
C ASP A 244 -27.08 -5.09 25.29
N SER A 245 -26.15 -5.94 25.73
CA SER A 245 -25.90 -7.28 25.20
C SER A 245 -26.63 -8.41 25.95
N ASP A 246 -27.45 -8.08 26.97
CA ASP A 246 -28.15 -9.02 27.88
C ASP A 246 -27.19 -9.97 28.64
N LEU A 247 -25.93 -9.59 28.84
CA LEU A 247 -24.94 -10.39 29.53
C LEU A 247 -24.83 -10.05 31.02
N PHE A 248 -25.17 -8.83 31.44
CA PHE A 248 -25.02 -8.36 32.80
C PHE A 248 -26.28 -8.57 33.64
N GLY A 249 -26.24 -9.59 34.50
CA GLY A 249 -27.30 -9.89 35.46
C GLY A 249 -27.16 -9.19 36.81
N GLY A 250 -26.31 -8.15 36.91
CA GLY A 250 -26.18 -7.29 38.10
C GLY A 250 -25.21 -7.77 39.18
N LEU A 251 -24.74 -9.02 39.15
CA LEU A 251 -23.76 -9.57 40.11
C LEU A 251 -22.61 -10.35 39.47
N ASN A 252 -22.71 -10.67 38.17
CA ASN A 252 -21.69 -11.41 37.43
C ASN A 252 -20.57 -10.47 36.96
N THR A 253 -19.55 -10.32 37.79
CA THR A 253 -18.48 -9.33 37.59
C THR A 253 -17.50 -9.68 36.47
N ASP A 254 -17.44 -10.94 36.03
CA ASP A 254 -16.52 -11.42 34.99
C ASP A 254 -16.74 -10.73 33.64
N ILE A 255 -17.96 -10.27 33.35
CA ILE A 255 -18.28 -9.60 32.08
C ILE A 255 -17.89 -8.11 32.09
N LEU A 256 -17.67 -7.51 33.26
CA LEU A 256 -17.48 -6.08 33.43
C LEU A 256 -16.07 -5.58 33.05
N SER A 257 -15.15 -6.49 32.71
CA SER A 257 -13.81 -6.17 32.19
C SER A 257 -13.60 -6.60 30.74
N GLY A 258 -14.59 -7.28 30.13
CA GLY A 258 -14.50 -7.84 28.78
C GLY A 258 -14.76 -6.82 27.67
N THR A 259 -15.07 -7.33 26.48
CA THR A 259 -15.45 -6.54 25.30
C THR A 259 -16.77 -7.00 24.65
N LEU A 260 -17.49 -7.94 25.27
CA LEU A 260 -18.76 -8.48 24.75
C LEU A 260 -19.99 -7.79 25.34
N GLN A 261 -19.83 -7.09 26.46
CA GLN A 261 -20.88 -6.34 27.11
C GLN A 261 -21.21 -5.06 26.33
N GLY A 262 -22.47 -4.67 26.33
CA GLY A 262 -22.94 -3.37 25.86
C GLY A 262 -22.42 -2.24 26.74
N MET A 263 -22.49 -1.02 26.21
CA MET A 263 -21.98 0.16 26.88
C MET A 263 -22.72 0.43 28.20
N ALA A 264 -24.04 0.22 28.24
CA ALA A 264 -24.84 0.44 29.43
C ALA A 264 -24.48 -0.55 30.55
N GLU A 265 -24.25 -1.81 30.20
CA GLU A 265 -23.81 -2.85 31.12
C GLU A 265 -22.43 -2.54 31.72
N TYR A 266 -21.49 -2.09 30.89
CA TYR A 266 -20.17 -1.69 31.33
C TYR A 266 -20.21 -0.48 32.27
N ALA A 267 -20.99 0.55 31.93
CA ALA A 267 -21.12 1.75 32.74
C ALA A 267 -21.83 1.46 34.07
N ASN A 268 -23.00 0.79 34.00
CA ASN A 268 -23.81 0.45 35.17
C ASN A 268 -23.02 -0.41 36.16
N GLY A 269 -22.39 -1.49 35.71
CA GLY A 269 -21.74 -2.43 36.62
C GLY A 269 -20.41 -1.95 37.21
N ASN A 270 -19.71 -1.02 36.54
CA ASN A 270 -18.37 -0.60 36.96
C ASN A 270 -18.30 0.74 37.69
N PHE A 271 -19.24 1.67 37.44
CA PHE A 271 -19.13 3.05 37.88
C PHE A 271 -20.34 3.49 38.71
N LEU A 272 -20.12 4.45 39.60
CA LEU A 272 -21.18 5.07 40.40
C LEU A 272 -21.72 6.29 39.66
N SER A 273 -22.96 6.69 39.96
CA SER A 273 -23.50 8.01 39.62
C SER A 273 -23.79 8.80 40.89
N ASP A 274 -23.87 10.12 40.79
CA ASP A 274 -23.96 11.05 41.92
C ASP A 274 -25.08 10.72 42.91
N ASP A 275 -26.24 10.39 42.37
CA ASP A 275 -27.44 10.08 43.12
C ASP A 275 -27.72 8.58 43.11
N THR A 276 -26.70 7.72 42.93
CA THR A 276 -26.83 6.28 43.21
C THR A 276 -25.60 5.66 43.89
N ILE A 277 -24.76 6.48 44.54
CA ILE A 277 -23.57 6.02 45.27
C ILE A 277 -23.96 4.95 46.30
N PHE A 278 -23.58 3.70 46.01
CA PHE A 278 -23.87 2.49 46.81
C PHE A 278 -25.34 2.33 47.22
N ARG A 279 -26.27 2.86 46.42
CA ARG A 279 -27.72 2.71 46.60
C ARG A 279 -28.38 2.20 45.32
N ASP A 280 -29.55 1.59 45.47
CA ASP A 280 -30.45 1.13 44.41
C ASP A 280 -29.91 0.02 43.46
N PHE A 281 -28.59 -0.19 43.41
CA PHE A 281 -27.92 -1.19 42.58
C PHE A 281 -27.00 -2.08 43.41
N ALA A 282 -26.87 -3.35 43.02
CA ALA A 282 -26.01 -4.31 43.71
C ALA A 282 -24.52 -4.11 43.42
N LEU A 283 -24.17 -3.52 42.27
CA LEU A 283 -22.81 -3.15 41.88
C LEU A 283 -22.77 -1.71 41.34
N PRO A 284 -21.61 -1.03 41.44
CA PRO A 284 -20.50 -1.35 42.34
C PRO A 284 -20.89 -1.30 43.81
N ARG A 285 -20.23 -2.08 44.67
CA ARG A 285 -20.53 -2.18 46.11
C ARG A 285 -19.35 -1.78 47.00
N PRO A 286 -19.59 -1.36 48.25
CA PRO A 286 -18.54 -1.00 49.20
C PRO A 286 -17.43 -2.02 49.38
N GLU A 287 -17.75 -3.31 49.29
CA GLU A 287 -16.83 -4.44 49.51
C GLU A 287 -15.74 -4.53 48.43
N ALA A 288 -15.93 -3.88 47.27
CA ALA A 288 -14.97 -3.89 46.17
C ALA A 288 -13.82 -2.88 46.35
N LEU A 289 -13.81 -2.14 47.47
CA LEU A 289 -12.88 -1.04 47.69
C LEU A 289 -11.60 -1.49 48.38
N GLY A 290 -10.48 -0.97 47.88
CA GLY A 290 -9.18 -1.08 48.51
C GLY A 290 -9.01 -0.15 49.72
N PRO A 291 -7.85 -0.20 50.38
CA PRO A 291 -7.54 0.70 51.48
C PRO A 291 -7.58 2.17 51.00
N ALA A 292 -8.11 3.05 51.85
CA ALA A 292 -8.11 4.49 51.58
C ALA A 292 -6.68 5.05 51.48
N PHE A 293 -6.47 5.94 50.52
CA PHE A 293 -5.23 6.71 50.35
C PHE A 293 -5.52 8.21 50.28
N ALA A 294 -4.55 9.04 50.63
CA ALA A 294 -4.68 10.50 50.61
C ALA A 294 -3.88 11.09 49.44
N GLU A 295 -4.46 12.05 48.73
CA GLU A 295 -3.80 12.79 47.66
C GLU A 295 -4.19 14.28 47.71
N SER A 296 -3.29 15.14 47.25
CA SER A 296 -3.53 16.58 47.18
C SER A 296 -4.52 16.92 46.06
N GLU A 297 -5.56 17.69 46.39
CA GLU A 297 -6.48 18.30 45.43
C GLU A 297 -6.54 19.81 45.71
N GLY A 298 -5.86 20.60 44.85
CA GLY A 298 -5.58 22.01 45.14
C GLY A 298 -4.77 22.19 46.43
N GLN A 299 -5.31 22.97 47.39
CA GLN A 299 -4.66 23.23 48.69
C GLN A 299 -5.08 22.25 49.81
N LYS A 300 -5.87 21.21 49.52
CA LYS A 300 -6.41 20.29 50.53
C LYS A 300 -5.93 18.86 50.27
N GLN A 301 -5.79 18.07 51.35
CA GLN A 301 -5.67 16.62 51.23
C GLN A 301 -7.06 16.02 51.15
N ARG A 302 -7.29 15.15 50.17
CA ARG A 302 -8.52 14.38 50.03
C ARG A 302 -8.22 12.89 50.13
N ARG A 303 -9.13 12.17 50.77
CA ARG A 303 -9.06 10.73 50.94
C ARG A 303 -9.89 10.03 49.87
N TYR A 304 -9.28 9.12 49.13
CA TYR A 304 -9.87 8.36 48.04
C TYR A 304 -9.85 6.87 48.34
N PHE A 305 -10.76 6.14 47.70
CA PHE A 305 -10.79 4.69 47.68
C PHE A 305 -10.67 4.22 46.23
N ALA A 306 -9.81 3.23 46.00
CA ALA A 306 -9.73 2.53 44.72
C ALA A 306 -10.75 1.39 44.67
N LYS A 307 -11.32 1.12 43.50
CA LYS A 307 -12.03 -0.13 43.21
C LYS A 307 -11.01 -1.16 42.77
N VAL A 308 -10.86 -2.23 43.55
CA VAL A 308 -9.81 -3.25 43.38
C VAL A 308 -10.34 -4.61 42.97
N SER A 309 -11.66 -4.80 42.99
CA SER A 309 -12.35 -6.01 42.53
C SER A 309 -13.69 -5.66 41.86
N ASP A 310 -14.47 -6.68 41.51
CA ASP A 310 -15.81 -6.55 40.92
C ASP A 310 -15.84 -5.78 39.58
N GLY A 311 -14.98 -6.16 38.62
CA GLY A 311 -14.92 -5.60 37.26
C GLY A 311 -13.62 -4.82 36.99
N VAL A 312 -13.71 -3.71 36.26
CA VAL A 312 -12.54 -2.85 35.97
C VAL A 312 -12.06 -2.16 37.25
N GLY A 313 -10.75 -2.11 37.43
CA GLY A 313 -10.12 -1.38 38.52
C GLY A 313 -10.08 0.12 38.22
N VAL A 314 -10.33 0.94 39.25
CA VAL A 314 -10.34 2.42 39.14
C VAL A 314 -9.61 2.98 40.36
N ARG A 315 -8.57 3.80 40.15
CA ARG A 315 -7.70 4.27 41.24
C ARG A 315 -8.43 5.29 42.12
N HIS A 316 -8.99 6.33 41.53
CA HIS A 316 -9.87 7.30 42.18
C HIS A 316 -11.30 6.87 41.92
N PHE A 317 -11.77 5.83 42.63
CA PHE A 317 -13.11 5.32 42.36
C PHE A 317 -14.21 6.11 43.06
N VAL A 318 -13.96 6.51 44.31
CA VAL A 318 -14.86 7.34 45.12
C VAL A 318 -14.04 8.05 46.19
N ALA A 319 -14.49 9.23 46.63
CA ALA A 319 -13.83 10.00 47.67
C ALA A 319 -14.67 10.12 48.95
N GLU A 320 -13.98 10.33 50.06
CA GLU A 320 -14.61 10.64 51.34
C GLU A 320 -15.21 12.06 51.31
N GLY A 321 -16.49 12.20 51.66
CA GLY A 321 -17.20 13.48 51.65
C GLY A 321 -16.85 14.38 52.82
N THR A 322 -17.03 15.69 52.62
CA THR A 322 -16.54 16.76 53.52
C THR A 322 -17.05 16.70 54.97
N PHE A 323 -18.18 16.03 55.23
CA PHE A 323 -18.75 15.89 56.58
C PHE A 323 -18.45 14.54 57.25
N PHE A 324 -17.76 13.61 56.57
CA PHE A 324 -17.57 12.25 57.05
C PHE A 324 -16.85 12.18 58.40
N GLU A 325 -15.75 12.93 58.58
CA GLU A 325 -15.06 13.01 59.88
C GLU A 325 -15.95 13.55 61.00
N ARG A 326 -16.82 14.53 60.70
CA ARG A 326 -17.76 15.10 61.68
C ARG A 326 -18.90 14.14 62.03
N LEU A 327 -19.32 13.29 61.10
CA LEU A 327 -20.33 12.25 61.31
C LEU A 327 -19.77 11.08 62.12
N LEU A 328 -18.55 10.63 61.79
CA LEU A 328 -17.77 9.65 62.56
C LEU A 328 -17.55 10.12 64.00
N PHE A 329 -17.12 11.37 64.20
CA PHE A 329 -16.94 11.96 65.53
C PHE A 329 -18.23 11.96 66.37
N ARG A 330 -19.40 12.02 65.72
CA ARG A 330 -20.72 11.97 66.37
C ARG A 330 -21.27 10.55 66.54
N GLY A 331 -20.45 9.52 66.32
CA GLY A 331 -20.86 8.12 66.43
C GLY A 331 -21.87 7.69 65.35
N ARG A 332 -21.94 8.42 64.23
CA ARG A 332 -22.77 8.08 63.07
C ARG A 332 -21.85 7.70 61.92
N PRO A 333 -21.46 6.42 61.77
CA PRO A 333 -20.61 5.96 60.68
C PRO A 333 -21.41 5.84 59.37
N GLU A 334 -22.28 6.80 59.08
CA GLU A 334 -22.98 6.87 57.81
C GLU A 334 -21.97 7.28 56.74
N ARG A 335 -21.79 6.40 55.76
CA ARG A 335 -20.88 6.60 54.65
C ARG A 335 -21.39 7.77 53.80
N ASN A 336 -20.63 8.86 53.78
CA ASN A 336 -20.95 10.08 53.04
C ASN A 336 -19.91 10.26 51.93
N ASP A 337 -19.89 9.31 51.00
CA ASP A 337 -18.99 9.30 49.86
C ASP A 337 -19.43 10.30 48.79
N ILE A 338 -18.49 10.82 48.00
CA ILE A 338 -18.74 11.76 46.90
C ILE A 338 -17.87 11.45 45.68
N LEU A 339 -18.34 11.86 44.51
CA LEU A 339 -17.57 11.85 43.27
C LEU A 339 -16.94 13.24 43.06
N THR A 340 -15.68 13.28 42.64
CA THR A 340 -14.90 14.53 42.49
C THR A 340 -14.21 14.59 41.13
N ASP A 341 -13.57 15.72 40.79
CA ASP A 341 -12.87 15.92 39.53
C ASP A 341 -11.89 14.77 39.20
N ARG A 342 -11.12 14.28 40.18
CA ARG A 342 -10.21 13.12 39.99
C ARG A 342 -10.92 11.80 39.75
N VAL A 343 -12.10 11.61 40.35
CA VAL A 343 -12.93 10.42 40.11
C VAL A 343 -13.47 10.46 38.69
N TYR A 344 -13.99 11.60 38.26
CA TYR A 344 -14.48 11.80 36.90
C TYR A 344 -13.39 11.69 35.84
N GLU A 345 -12.17 12.15 36.14
CA GLU A 345 -11.00 11.96 35.28
C GLU A 345 -10.69 10.47 35.04
N ASP A 346 -10.60 9.68 36.11
CA ASP A 346 -10.38 8.23 36.02
C ASP A 346 -11.53 7.52 35.30
N TYR A 347 -12.78 7.97 35.50
CA TYR A 347 -13.95 7.43 34.80
C TYR A 347 -13.88 7.75 33.30
N ALA A 348 -13.59 9.01 32.94
CA ALA A 348 -13.48 9.47 31.56
C ALA A 348 -12.35 8.78 30.78
N ALA A 349 -11.24 8.47 31.44
CA ALA A 349 -10.15 7.70 30.85
C ALA A 349 -10.57 6.29 30.40
N LEU A 350 -11.64 5.73 30.97
CA LEU A 350 -12.18 4.42 30.60
C LEU A 350 -13.41 4.52 29.69
N LEU A 351 -14.24 5.54 29.88
CA LEU A 351 -15.53 5.70 29.20
C LEU A 351 -15.41 6.42 27.84
N LEU A 352 -14.62 7.50 27.72
CA LEU A 352 -14.51 8.25 26.46
C LEU A 352 -13.92 7.41 25.30
N PRO A 353 -12.82 6.64 25.48
CA PRO A 353 -12.29 5.81 24.40
C PRO A 353 -13.27 4.72 23.96
N ARG A 354 -14.11 4.22 24.88
CA ARG A 354 -15.19 3.25 24.57
C ARG A 354 -16.36 3.92 23.86
N ALA A 355 -16.78 5.11 24.29
CA ALA A 355 -17.81 5.90 23.61
C ALA A 355 -17.42 6.16 22.14
N VAL A 356 -16.16 6.50 21.88
CA VAL A 356 -15.60 6.62 20.52
C VAL A 356 -15.63 5.27 19.79
N GLY A 357 -15.11 4.19 20.40
CA GLY A 357 -14.99 2.88 19.77
C GLY A 357 -16.34 2.22 19.45
N TYR A 358 -17.32 2.30 20.35
CA TYR A 358 -18.67 1.79 20.15
C TYR A 358 -19.46 2.64 19.12
N SER A 359 -19.30 3.97 19.15
CA SER A 359 -19.85 4.83 18.08
C SER A 359 -19.25 4.46 16.72
N ALA A 360 -17.94 4.22 16.64
CA ALA A 360 -17.28 3.79 15.41
C ALA A 360 -17.73 2.37 14.98
N ALA A 361 -18.01 1.47 15.92
CA ALA A 361 -18.56 0.15 15.63
C ALA A 361 -19.97 0.24 15.01
N LEU A 362 -20.82 1.17 15.45
CA LEU A 362 -22.11 1.47 14.81
C LEU A 362 -21.93 1.91 13.35
N LEU A 363 -21.00 2.84 13.08
CA LEU A 363 -20.70 3.31 11.73
C LEU A 363 -20.19 2.16 10.85
N ASN A 364 -19.29 1.33 11.40
CA ASN A 364 -18.77 0.15 10.71
C ASN A 364 -19.87 -0.85 10.39
N TYR A 365 -20.80 -1.10 11.32
CA TYR A 365 -21.93 -2.00 11.11
C TYR A 365 -22.89 -1.48 10.02
N PHE A 366 -23.12 -0.16 9.96
CA PHE A 366 -23.96 0.45 8.92
C PHE A 366 -23.40 0.19 7.51
N PHE A 367 -22.07 0.31 7.33
CA PHE A 367 -21.39 0.14 6.04
C PHE A 367 -20.68 -1.21 5.85
N ARG A 368 -20.98 -2.22 6.68
CA ARG A 368 -20.32 -3.54 6.65
C ARG A 368 -20.56 -4.34 5.36
N ASN A 369 -21.68 -4.07 4.69
CA ASN A 369 -22.13 -4.82 3.51
C ASN A 369 -21.65 -4.17 2.22
N LYS A 370 -21.15 -4.99 1.29
CA LYS A 370 -20.44 -4.54 0.08
C LYS A 370 -20.72 -5.45 -1.10
N LEU A 371 -20.61 -4.87 -2.30
CA LEU A 371 -20.69 -5.61 -3.56
C LEU A 371 -19.34 -5.52 -4.27
N ASP A 372 -18.69 -6.66 -4.50
CA ASP A 372 -17.56 -6.74 -5.44
C ASP A 372 -18.11 -7.13 -6.81
N VAL A 373 -18.67 -6.13 -7.50
CA VAL A 373 -19.36 -6.29 -8.77
C VAL A 373 -18.89 -5.25 -9.77
N ASP A 374 -19.04 -5.58 -11.06
CA ASP A 374 -18.83 -4.67 -12.17
C ASP A 374 -19.90 -4.90 -13.26
N LEU A 375 -19.88 -4.09 -14.31
CA LEU A 375 -20.86 -4.11 -15.38
C LEU A 375 -20.31 -4.85 -16.62
N PHE A 376 -21.03 -5.86 -17.07
CA PHE A 376 -20.65 -6.75 -18.16
C PHE A 376 -21.72 -6.78 -19.25
N ALA A 377 -21.31 -6.93 -20.51
CA ALA A 377 -22.25 -7.13 -21.61
C ALA A 377 -22.91 -8.50 -21.48
N ASP A 378 -24.18 -8.60 -21.86
CA ASP A 378 -24.82 -9.90 -21.98
C ASP A 378 -24.16 -10.70 -23.13
N PRO A 379 -23.81 -11.99 -22.92
CA PRO A 379 -23.17 -12.80 -23.95
C PRO A 379 -24.04 -13.06 -25.18
N SER A 380 -25.38 -13.01 -25.03
CA SER A 380 -26.34 -13.31 -26.09
C SER A 380 -26.80 -12.03 -26.82
N ASP A 381 -26.90 -10.91 -26.09
CA ASP A 381 -27.23 -9.60 -26.64
C ASP A 381 -26.29 -8.50 -26.08
N PRO A 382 -25.21 -8.15 -26.79
CA PRO A 382 -24.26 -7.15 -26.34
C PRO A 382 -24.83 -5.74 -26.14
N ALA A 383 -26.08 -5.47 -26.57
CA ALA A 383 -26.77 -4.22 -26.28
C ALA A 383 -27.33 -4.15 -24.85
N LEU A 384 -27.43 -5.30 -24.17
CA LEU A 384 -27.83 -5.43 -22.77
C LEU A 384 -26.62 -5.58 -21.86
N VAL A 385 -26.78 -5.17 -20.60
CA VAL A 385 -25.73 -5.27 -19.57
C VAL A 385 -26.25 -5.94 -18.31
N GLN A 386 -25.34 -6.54 -17.55
CA GLN A 386 -25.61 -7.17 -16.26
C GLN A 386 -24.55 -6.76 -15.25
N VAL A 387 -24.97 -6.54 -14.00
CA VAL A 387 -24.09 -6.43 -12.85
C VAL A 387 -23.69 -7.86 -12.43
N LYS A 388 -22.40 -8.17 -12.50
CA LYS A 388 -21.86 -9.49 -12.12
C LYS A 388 -20.70 -9.37 -11.15
N GLY A 389 -20.56 -10.36 -10.28
CA GLY A 389 -19.46 -10.43 -9.31
C GLY A 389 -19.83 -11.28 -8.11
N THR A 390 -19.51 -10.81 -6.91
CA THR A 390 -19.76 -11.55 -5.67
C THR A 390 -20.31 -10.67 -4.56
N ASN A 391 -21.09 -11.29 -3.66
CA ASN A 391 -21.44 -10.66 -2.39
C ASN A 391 -20.17 -10.55 -1.52
N ALA A 392 -19.61 -9.35 -1.44
CA ALA A 392 -18.42 -9.05 -0.65
C ALA A 392 -18.75 -8.47 0.73
N SER A 393 -20.02 -8.60 1.15
CA SER A 393 -20.42 -8.28 2.51
C SER A 393 -19.58 -9.09 3.48
N SER A 394 -19.25 -8.49 4.61
CA SER A 394 -18.57 -9.16 5.71
C SER A 394 -19.46 -9.07 6.93
N ASP A 395 -19.78 -10.22 7.52
CA ASP A 395 -20.32 -10.25 8.87
C ASP A 395 -19.12 -10.37 9.83
N PRO A 396 -18.98 -9.47 10.80
CA PRO A 396 -17.97 -9.59 11.84
C PRO A 396 -18.01 -10.93 12.62
N ASN A 397 -19.13 -11.66 12.59
CA ASN A 397 -19.47 -12.74 13.53
C ASN A 397 -19.94 -14.05 12.92
N ALA A 398 -20.13 -14.10 11.61
CA ALA A 398 -20.68 -15.26 10.93
C ALA A 398 -20.15 -15.39 9.49
N ALA A 399 -20.62 -16.42 8.79
CA ALA A 399 -20.59 -16.40 7.33
C ALA A 399 -21.30 -15.12 6.88
N ALA A 400 -20.62 -14.33 6.05
CA ALA A 400 -21.04 -13.01 5.65
C ALA A 400 -22.54 -12.89 5.29
N ASP A 401 -23.15 -11.77 5.70
CA ASP A 401 -24.60 -11.52 5.57
C ASP A 401 -25.10 -11.87 4.16
N PRO A 402 -25.99 -12.88 4.03
CA PRO A 402 -26.55 -13.22 2.74
C PRO A 402 -27.46 -12.10 2.24
N LEU A 403 -27.47 -11.88 0.91
CA LEU A 403 -28.44 -11.01 0.26
C LEU A 403 -29.77 -11.77 0.15
N VAL A 404 -30.74 -11.47 1.00
CA VAL A 404 -32.03 -12.19 1.11
C VAL A 404 -33.19 -11.28 0.71
N GLU A 405 -34.14 -11.82 -0.08
CA GLU A 405 -35.42 -11.16 -0.39
C GLU A 405 -35.28 -9.67 -0.82
N GLY A 406 -34.30 -9.39 -1.67
CA GLY A 406 -33.91 -8.04 -2.06
C GLY A 406 -34.06 -7.74 -3.55
N ASP A 407 -33.79 -6.50 -3.91
CA ASP A 407 -33.74 -6.01 -5.28
C ASP A 407 -32.36 -5.43 -5.56
N LEU A 408 -31.70 -5.85 -6.64
CA LEU A 408 -30.50 -5.20 -7.17
C LEU A 408 -30.86 -4.39 -8.41
N LYS A 409 -30.95 -3.07 -8.23
CA LYS A 409 -31.29 -2.11 -9.27
C LYS A 409 -30.05 -1.40 -9.78
N LEU A 410 -30.10 -0.98 -11.04
CA LEU A 410 -29.05 -0.20 -11.67
C LEU A 410 -29.58 1.21 -11.96
N TYR A 411 -28.79 2.22 -11.60
CA TYR A 411 -29.03 3.61 -11.93
C TYR A 411 -27.89 4.14 -12.78
N TRP A 412 -28.12 5.22 -13.50
CA TRP A 412 -27.09 5.94 -14.24
C TRP A 412 -27.24 7.44 -14.06
N ASP A 413 -26.13 8.16 -14.19
CA ASP A 413 -26.10 9.63 -14.19
C ASP A 413 -25.88 10.14 -15.62
N ASP A 414 -26.70 11.09 -16.07
CA ASP A 414 -26.46 11.80 -17.32
C ASP A 414 -25.38 12.90 -17.17
N ALA A 415 -25.00 13.52 -18.28
CA ALA A 415 -23.98 14.58 -18.29
C ALA A 415 -24.34 15.83 -17.45
N SER A 416 -25.63 16.01 -17.11
CA SER A 416 -26.10 17.09 -16.24
C SER A 416 -26.17 16.68 -14.77
N GLY A 417 -25.81 15.42 -14.45
CA GLY A 417 -25.83 14.85 -13.11
C GLY A 417 -27.21 14.38 -12.65
N VAL A 418 -28.18 14.22 -13.58
CA VAL A 418 -29.50 13.65 -13.27
C VAL A 418 -29.39 12.13 -13.23
N ARG A 419 -29.80 11.55 -12.10
CA ARG A 419 -29.85 10.11 -11.87
C ARG A 419 -31.18 9.54 -12.30
N SER A 420 -31.16 8.49 -13.10
CA SER A 420 -32.35 7.75 -13.53
C SER A 420 -32.14 6.25 -13.38
N PRO A 421 -33.18 5.46 -13.08
CA PRO A 421 -33.08 4.01 -13.13
C PRO A 421 -32.81 3.55 -14.56
N VAL A 422 -31.98 2.51 -14.71
CA VAL A 422 -31.79 1.81 -15.98
C VAL A 422 -32.92 0.79 -16.14
N ALA A 423 -33.53 0.72 -17.32
CA ALA A 423 -34.65 -0.19 -17.56
C ALA A 423 -34.19 -1.65 -17.46
N ALA A 424 -34.82 -2.43 -16.57
CA ALA A 424 -34.60 -3.86 -16.46
C ALA A 424 -35.50 -4.61 -17.46
N VAL A 425 -34.96 -5.65 -18.10
CA VAL A 425 -35.69 -6.51 -19.04
C VAL A 425 -36.47 -7.60 -18.30
N GLU A 426 -36.02 -7.95 -17.09
CA GLU A 426 -36.66 -8.92 -16.21
C GLU A 426 -36.60 -8.47 -14.73
N SER A 427 -37.10 -9.33 -13.82
CA SER A 427 -37.13 -9.06 -12.38
C SER A 427 -35.75 -8.76 -11.81
N THR A 428 -35.63 -7.68 -11.03
CA THR A 428 -34.41 -7.30 -10.30
C THR A 428 -34.23 -8.03 -8.97
N ALA A 429 -35.12 -8.97 -8.66
CA ALA A 429 -35.09 -9.69 -7.40
C ALA A 429 -33.81 -10.52 -7.26
N LEU A 430 -33.17 -10.44 -6.10
CA LEU A 430 -32.09 -11.31 -5.65
C LEU A 430 -32.51 -12.02 -4.37
N SER A 431 -32.23 -13.31 -4.30
CA SER A 431 -32.56 -14.12 -3.13
C SER A 431 -31.43 -15.08 -2.78
N ASN A 432 -31.06 -15.11 -1.51
CA ASN A 432 -30.17 -16.07 -0.86
C ASN A 432 -28.75 -16.13 -1.45
N VAL A 433 -28.17 -14.98 -1.80
CA VAL A 433 -26.75 -14.92 -2.18
C VAL A 433 -25.90 -14.87 -0.92
N ALA A 434 -25.36 -16.01 -0.50
CA ALA A 434 -24.44 -16.11 0.62
C ALA A 434 -23.22 -15.19 0.48
N GLY A 435 -22.57 -14.84 1.58
CA GLY A 435 -21.27 -14.17 1.55
C GLY A 435 -20.24 -14.93 0.69
N GLY A 436 -19.55 -14.21 -0.19
CA GLY A 436 -18.66 -14.78 -1.21
C GLY A 436 -19.38 -15.42 -2.40
N GLY A 437 -20.71 -15.58 -2.34
CA GLY A 437 -21.52 -16.15 -3.41
C GLY A 437 -21.59 -15.25 -4.64
N GLU A 438 -21.80 -15.88 -5.80
CA GLU A 438 -21.88 -15.18 -7.09
C GLU A 438 -23.17 -14.35 -7.20
N ILE A 439 -23.02 -13.17 -7.79
CA ILE A 439 -24.11 -12.26 -8.15
C ILE A 439 -24.17 -12.21 -9.66
N THR A 440 -25.36 -12.44 -10.21
CA THR A 440 -25.74 -12.07 -11.57
C THR A 440 -27.09 -11.38 -11.50
N SER A 441 -27.13 -10.10 -11.85
CA SER A 441 -28.37 -9.33 -11.86
C SER A 441 -29.27 -9.68 -13.05
N ALA A 442 -30.47 -9.08 -13.04
CA ALA A 442 -31.24 -8.86 -14.26
C ALA A 442 -30.38 -8.21 -15.36
N ARG A 443 -30.78 -8.42 -16.61
CA ARG A 443 -30.31 -7.67 -17.76
C ARG A 443 -30.97 -6.30 -17.78
N PHE A 444 -30.17 -5.31 -18.11
CA PHE A 444 -30.56 -3.92 -18.19
C PHE A 444 -30.29 -3.40 -19.59
N GLN A 445 -31.17 -2.52 -20.08
CA GLN A 445 -30.95 -1.76 -21.31
C GLN A 445 -30.34 -0.40 -20.93
N PRO A 446 -29.01 -0.23 -21.03
CA PRO A 446 -28.38 1.04 -20.70
C PRO A 446 -28.69 2.08 -21.77
N PRO A 447 -28.82 3.37 -21.40
CA PRO A 447 -28.78 4.46 -22.37
C PRO A 447 -27.42 4.51 -23.07
N THR A 448 -27.43 4.97 -24.32
CA THR A 448 -26.25 4.97 -25.20
C THR A 448 -25.08 5.82 -24.69
N GLU A 449 -25.39 6.85 -23.91
CA GLU A 449 -24.49 7.87 -23.40
C GLU A 449 -24.07 7.62 -21.93
N ALA A 450 -24.55 6.54 -21.32
CA ALA A 450 -24.32 6.27 -19.91
C ALA A 450 -22.87 5.80 -19.65
N GLU A 451 -22.14 6.56 -18.83
CA GLU A 451 -20.73 6.26 -18.45
C GLU A 451 -20.54 6.12 -16.93
N ARG A 452 -21.55 6.48 -16.14
CA ARG A 452 -21.56 6.37 -14.68
C ARG A 452 -22.80 5.62 -14.24
N PHE A 453 -22.60 4.53 -13.53
CA PHE A 453 -23.66 3.65 -13.04
C PHE A 453 -23.55 3.48 -11.53
N ILE A 454 -24.68 3.14 -10.91
CA ILE A 454 -24.78 2.90 -9.48
C ILE A 454 -25.63 1.65 -9.29
N ALA A 455 -24.99 0.57 -8.85
CA ALA A 455 -25.67 -0.63 -8.42
C ALA A 455 -26.17 -0.41 -6.99
N VAL A 456 -27.47 -0.57 -6.78
CA VAL A 456 -28.12 -0.37 -5.48
C VAL A 456 -28.89 -1.63 -5.11
N TYR A 457 -28.44 -2.29 -4.05
CA TYR A 457 -29.18 -3.36 -3.41
C TYR A 457 -30.03 -2.81 -2.26
N GLN A 458 -31.27 -3.28 -2.17
CA GLN A 458 -32.14 -3.09 -1.00
C GLN A 458 -32.86 -4.40 -0.68
N GLY A 459 -32.80 -4.88 0.56
CA GLY A 459 -33.36 -6.18 0.92
C GLY A 459 -33.10 -6.56 2.35
N THR A 460 -33.55 -7.76 2.73
CA THR A 460 -33.20 -8.34 4.03
C THR A 460 -31.71 -8.63 4.08
N LEU A 461 -31.01 -8.10 5.09
CA LEU A 461 -29.59 -8.35 5.36
C LEU A 461 -29.39 -8.64 6.85
N GLY A 462 -29.04 -9.89 7.17
CA GLY A 462 -28.99 -10.35 8.55
C GLY A 462 -30.34 -10.08 9.24
N ASN A 463 -30.30 -9.32 10.35
CA ASN A 463 -31.48 -8.94 11.11
C ASN A 463 -32.16 -7.63 10.63
N GLU A 464 -31.65 -7.02 9.55
CA GLU A 464 -32.29 -5.88 8.90
C GLU A 464 -33.38 -6.38 7.93
N ILE A 465 -34.46 -6.92 8.49
CA ILE A 465 -35.57 -7.53 7.73
C ILE A 465 -36.35 -6.46 6.98
N LYS A 466 -36.45 -6.58 5.64
CA LYS A 466 -37.24 -5.67 4.81
C LYS A 466 -38.71 -5.72 5.22
N ASP A 467 -39.29 -4.56 5.51
CA ASP A 467 -40.69 -4.43 5.91
C ASP A 467 -41.36 -3.27 5.16
N PRO A 468 -42.10 -3.58 4.07
CA PRO A 468 -42.83 -2.57 3.31
C PRO A 468 -43.90 -1.83 4.11
N SER A 469 -44.51 -2.46 5.12
CA SER A 469 -45.58 -1.86 5.93
C SER A 469 -45.07 -0.70 6.79
N ARG A 470 -43.79 -0.76 7.16
CA ARG A 470 -43.07 0.26 7.92
C ARG A 470 -42.15 1.12 7.04
N ASN A 471 -42.25 0.98 5.72
CA ASN A 471 -41.35 1.63 4.76
C ASN A 471 -39.86 1.34 5.07
N PHE A 472 -39.52 0.19 5.66
CA PHE A 472 -38.14 -0.15 5.97
C PHE A 472 -37.52 -0.93 4.81
N PRO A 473 -36.50 -0.39 4.10
CA PRO A 473 -35.90 -1.07 2.94
C PRO A 473 -35.07 -2.31 3.32
N GLY A 474 -34.91 -2.59 4.61
CA GLY A 474 -33.90 -3.52 5.12
C GLY A 474 -32.50 -2.91 5.01
N GLY A 475 -31.52 -3.76 4.74
CA GLY A 475 -30.17 -3.33 4.45
C GLY A 475 -30.05 -2.72 3.04
N VAL A 476 -29.18 -1.72 2.90
CA VAL A 476 -28.96 -0.97 1.66
C VAL A 476 -27.48 -0.97 1.32
N ILE A 477 -27.13 -1.34 0.09
CA ILE A 477 -25.75 -1.34 -0.41
C ILE A 477 -25.68 -0.53 -1.69
N GLY A 478 -24.72 0.40 -1.78
CA GLY A 478 -24.44 1.16 -2.99
C GLY A 478 -23.04 0.86 -3.51
N LYS A 479 -22.93 0.65 -4.82
CA LYS A 479 -21.64 0.53 -5.53
C LYS A 479 -21.68 1.41 -6.77
N VAL A 480 -20.80 2.40 -6.83
CA VAL A 480 -20.59 3.19 -8.05
C VAL A 480 -19.71 2.38 -9.01
N LEU A 481 -20.18 2.25 -10.24
CA LEU A 481 -19.53 1.56 -11.34
C LEU A 481 -19.25 2.58 -12.46
N GLY A 482 -17.99 2.68 -12.89
CA GLY A 482 -17.59 3.71 -13.86
C GLY A 482 -17.50 5.09 -13.21
N GLY A 483 -18.01 6.12 -13.90
CA GLY A 483 -17.81 7.51 -13.46
C GLY A 483 -16.44 8.08 -13.82
N TYR A 484 -15.70 7.36 -14.66
CA TYR A 484 -14.45 7.80 -15.25
C TYR A 484 -14.49 7.57 -16.75
N ARG A 485 -13.92 8.51 -17.48
CA ARG A 485 -13.71 8.45 -18.91
C ARG A 485 -12.23 8.34 -19.18
N VAL A 486 -11.85 7.50 -20.14
CA VAL A 486 -10.46 7.45 -20.59
C VAL A 486 -10.26 8.44 -21.74
N GLU A 487 -9.14 9.15 -21.68
CA GLU A 487 -8.63 10.02 -22.73
C GLU A 487 -7.24 9.54 -23.15
N GLN A 488 -6.89 9.74 -24.42
CA GLN A 488 -5.60 9.34 -24.97
C GLN A 488 -4.91 10.52 -25.64
N LEU A 489 -3.62 10.72 -25.33
CA LEU A 489 -2.71 11.56 -26.09
C LEU A 489 -1.97 10.67 -27.08
N PHE A 490 -1.99 11.00 -28.37
CA PHE A 490 -1.24 10.24 -29.37
C PHE A 490 -0.70 11.13 -30.51
N PRO A 491 0.46 10.80 -31.09
CA PRO A 491 1.01 11.53 -32.23
C PRO A 491 0.43 11.02 -33.57
N ASP A 492 0.24 11.93 -34.53
CA ASP A 492 -0.15 11.61 -35.91
C ASP A 492 1.00 11.67 -36.94
N GLY A 493 2.24 11.89 -36.47
CA GLY A 493 3.42 12.08 -37.31
C GLY A 493 3.77 13.57 -37.54
N THR A 494 2.85 14.49 -37.26
CA THR A 494 3.08 15.95 -37.32
C THR A 494 2.85 16.61 -35.96
N ARG A 495 1.76 16.28 -35.29
CA ARG A 495 1.32 16.88 -34.03
C ARG A 495 0.74 15.84 -33.08
N TRP A 496 0.54 16.28 -31.84
CA TRP A 496 -0.19 15.53 -30.84
C TRP A 496 -1.70 15.74 -30.98
N ASN A 497 -2.48 14.72 -30.63
CA ASN A 497 -3.93 14.74 -30.62
C ASN A 497 -4.46 14.24 -29.27
N LEU A 498 -5.56 14.83 -28.82
CA LEU A 498 -6.37 14.35 -27.71
C LEU A 498 -7.56 13.55 -28.26
N ARG A 499 -7.63 12.27 -27.93
CA ARG A 499 -8.72 11.37 -28.28
C ARG A 499 -9.61 11.14 -27.08
N THR A 500 -10.91 11.28 -27.30
CA THR A 500 -11.96 10.99 -26.32
C THR A 500 -13.05 10.13 -26.99
N PRO A 501 -14.06 9.65 -26.24
CA PRO A 501 -15.24 9.03 -26.86
C PRO A 501 -15.99 9.97 -27.83
N LYS A 502 -15.89 11.29 -27.66
CA LYS A 502 -16.58 12.29 -28.51
C LYS A 502 -15.85 12.60 -29.82
N GLY A 503 -14.58 12.23 -29.96
CA GLY A 503 -13.80 12.53 -31.16
C GLY A 503 -12.30 12.62 -30.93
N ILE A 504 -11.59 12.96 -32.00
CA ILE A 504 -10.15 13.24 -32.02
C ILE A 504 -9.97 14.75 -32.23
N PHE A 505 -9.23 15.38 -31.33
CA PHE A 505 -9.03 16.83 -31.31
C PHE A 505 -7.53 17.12 -31.41
N PRO A 506 -7.06 17.88 -32.42
CA PRO A 506 -5.65 18.20 -32.55
C PRO A 506 -5.19 19.16 -31.46
N LEU A 507 -4.04 18.89 -30.87
CA LEU A 507 -3.37 19.80 -29.94
C LEU A 507 -2.50 20.79 -30.73
N PRO A 508 -2.31 22.02 -30.23
CA PRO A 508 -1.36 22.99 -30.80
C PRO A 508 0.10 22.64 -30.41
N ILE A 509 0.46 21.36 -30.38
CA ILE A 509 1.76 20.85 -29.95
C ILE A 509 2.33 19.96 -31.07
N LEU A 510 3.44 20.39 -31.65
CA LEU A 510 4.09 19.68 -32.75
C LEU A 510 4.99 18.55 -32.23
N GLN A 511 5.00 17.43 -32.94
CA GLN A 511 5.86 16.29 -32.58
C GLN A 511 7.35 16.57 -32.81
N ALA A 512 7.67 17.50 -33.71
CA ALA A 512 9.03 17.96 -33.94
C ALA A 512 9.63 18.67 -32.71
N ASP A 513 8.81 19.38 -31.95
CA ASP A 513 9.23 20.14 -30.76
C ASP A 513 9.12 19.28 -29.49
N VAL A 514 8.06 18.47 -29.40
CA VAL A 514 7.75 17.61 -28.25
C VAL A 514 7.67 16.16 -28.72
N VAL A 515 8.72 15.37 -28.44
CA VAL A 515 8.83 13.99 -28.94
C VAL A 515 8.13 12.97 -28.05
N ASP A 516 7.80 13.34 -26.82
CA ASP A 516 7.11 12.52 -25.82
C ASP A 516 6.25 13.46 -24.96
N LEU A 517 4.96 13.15 -24.86
CA LEU A 517 3.94 13.92 -24.17
C LEU A 517 3.09 12.97 -23.32
N ARG A 518 2.92 13.33 -22.05
CA ARG A 518 2.26 12.53 -21.01
C ARG A 518 1.28 13.38 -20.22
N TRP A 519 0.36 12.73 -19.52
CA TRP A 519 -0.47 13.38 -18.51
C TRP A 519 0.34 13.71 -17.24
N GLY A 520 -0.03 14.79 -16.56
CA GLY A 520 0.49 15.14 -15.22
C GLY A 520 -0.36 14.55 -14.10
N ASP A 521 0.09 14.76 -12.85
CA ASP A 521 -0.57 14.25 -11.64
C ASP A 521 -1.95 14.91 -11.37
N LEU A 522 -2.21 16.06 -12.00
CA LEU A 522 -3.51 16.74 -11.96
C LEU A 522 -4.23 16.63 -13.29
N ASP A 523 -5.55 16.47 -13.21
CA ASP A 523 -6.46 16.60 -14.35
C ASP A 523 -6.16 17.87 -15.14
N ASN A 524 -6.24 17.76 -16.48
CA ASN A 524 -6.01 18.85 -17.43
C ASN A 524 -4.56 19.34 -17.52
N THR A 525 -3.59 18.67 -16.90
CA THR A 525 -2.17 19.02 -17.01
C THR A 525 -1.40 18.00 -17.84
N LEU A 526 -0.47 18.47 -18.64
CA LEU A 526 0.37 17.64 -19.51
C LEU A 526 1.85 17.98 -19.29
N VAL A 527 2.71 17.00 -19.46
CA VAL A 527 4.17 17.17 -19.44
C VAL A 527 4.76 16.63 -20.72
N GLY A 528 5.67 17.39 -21.32
CA GLY A 528 6.36 16.99 -22.54
C GLY A 528 7.86 17.16 -22.43
N ARG A 529 8.59 16.50 -23.32
CA ARG A 529 10.02 16.74 -23.50
C ARG A 529 10.37 16.87 -24.98
N SER A 530 11.42 17.65 -25.24
CA SER A 530 12.02 17.70 -26.55
C SER A 530 12.85 16.45 -26.83
N LYS A 531 13.44 16.38 -28.03
CA LYS A 531 14.49 15.39 -28.30
C LYS A 531 15.68 15.62 -27.36
N PHE A 532 16.16 14.53 -26.77
CA PHE A 532 17.37 14.46 -25.96
C PHE A 532 18.43 13.77 -26.80
N THR A 533 19.49 14.48 -27.15
CA THR A 533 20.64 13.92 -27.86
C THR A 533 21.89 14.53 -27.30
N SER A 534 22.87 13.68 -27.00
CA SER A 534 24.22 14.15 -26.72
C SER A 534 24.78 14.74 -28.03
N GLY A 535 25.29 15.97 -28.00
CA GLY A 535 25.95 16.59 -29.16
C GLY A 535 27.24 15.90 -29.63
N THR A 536 27.46 14.65 -29.21
CA THR A 536 28.64 13.84 -29.55
C THR A 536 28.37 13.00 -30.81
N PHE A 537 29.45 12.59 -31.48
CA PHE A 537 29.40 11.73 -32.68
C PHE A 537 28.68 12.30 -33.91
N GLY A 538 28.66 13.63 -34.06
CA GLY A 538 28.13 14.28 -35.26
C GLY A 538 26.59 14.37 -35.30
N PHE A 539 25.91 14.05 -34.20
CA PHE A 539 24.51 14.42 -34.00
C PHE A 539 24.42 15.86 -33.51
N GLU A 540 23.44 16.61 -34.00
CA GLU A 540 23.16 17.94 -33.43
C GLU A 540 22.70 17.79 -31.96
N PRO A 541 23.23 18.62 -31.05
CA PRO A 541 22.79 18.65 -29.66
C PRO A 541 21.28 18.85 -29.59
N GLY A 542 20.61 18.05 -28.76
CA GLY A 542 19.18 18.19 -28.57
C GLY A 542 18.87 19.48 -27.82
N PRO A 543 17.69 20.09 -28.00
CA PRO A 543 17.30 21.25 -27.21
C PRO A 543 17.19 20.94 -25.70
N ASN A 544 17.05 19.65 -25.32
CA ASN A 544 17.07 19.16 -23.94
C ASN A 544 16.12 19.94 -23.01
N ARG A 545 14.90 20.22 -23.50
CA ARG A 545 13.87 21.00 -22.79
C ARG A 545 12.74 20.12 -22.29
N MET A 546 12.14 20.57 -21.20
CA MET A 546 10.91 20.03 -20.65
C MET A 546 9.82 21.10 -20.71
N PHE A 547 8.60 20.65 -20.97
CA PHE A 547 7.44 21.51 -21.15
C PHE A 547 6.33 21.07 -20.20
N ALA A 548 5.58 22.02 -19.68
CA ALA A 548 4.32 21.75 -19.01
C ALA A 548 3.21 22.53 -19.71
N TYR A 549 2.07 21.88 -19.87
CA TYR A 549 0.89 22.45 -20.50
C TYR A 549 -0.33 22.27 -19.60
N ARG A 550 -1.33 23.15 -19.79
CA ARG A 550 -2.64 23.07 -19.16
C ARG A 550 -3.72 23.20 -20.21
N ILE A 551 -4.62 22.21 -20.28
CA ILE A 551 -5.84 22.30 -21.06
C ILE A 551 -6.77 23.28 -20.33
N LYS A 552 -7.31 24.30 -21.02
CA LYS A 552 -8.23 25.30 -20.44
C LYS A 552 -9.65 24.76 -20.29
N ARG A 553 -9.76 23.57 -19.68
CA ARG A 553 -11.00 22.88 -19.37
C ARG A 553 -11.36 23.14 -17.89
N PRO A 554 -12.61 23.53 -17.58
CA PRO A 554 -13.06 23.63 -16.19
C PRO A 554 -12.80 22.33 -15.42
N LEU A 555 -12.40 22.44 -14.15
CA LEU A 555 -12.19 21.26 -13.30
C LEU A 555 -13.48 20.45 -13.20
N GLY A 556 -13.38 19.13 -13.33
CA GLY A 556 -14.51 18.21 -13.34
C GLY A 556 -15.34 18.21 -14.64
N SER A 557 -14.97 18.99 -15.65
CA SER A 557 -15.54 18.87 -16.99
C SER A 557 -14.76 17.88 -17.83
N VAL A 558 -15.47 17.15 -18.68
CA VAL A 558 -14.92 16.22 -19.68
C VAL A 558 -15.15 16.70 -21.11
N ASP A 559 -15.64 17.93 -21.29
CA ASP A 559 -15.80 18.54 -22.59
C ASP A 559 -14.47 19.14 -23.07
N VAL A 560 -14.08 18.83 -24.30
CA VAL A 560 -12.82 19.30 -24.86
C VAL A 560 -12.99 20.75 -25.33
N PRO A 561 -12.28 21.73 -24.72
CA PRO A 561 -12.36 23.12 -25.16
C PRO A 561 -11.63 23.27 -26.49
N VAL A 562 -12.28 23.88 -27.49
CA VAL A 562 -11.74 24.04 -28.85
C VAL A 562 -11.71 25.50 -29.26
N VAL A 563 -10.56 26.00 -29.69
CA VAL A 563 -10.33 27.34 -30.25
C VAL A 563 -9.62 27.20 -31.59
N ASN A 564 -10.16 27.82 -32.65
CA ASN A 564 -9.62 27.73 -34.01
C ASN A 564 -9.41 26.28 -34.51
N GLY A 565 -10.29 25.35 -34.10
CA GLY A 565 -10.22 23.94 -34.52
C GLY A 565 -9.17 23.09 -33.80
N MET A 566 -8.50 23.63 -32.77
CA MET A 566 -7.56 22.89 -31.92
C MET A 566 -7.97 22.97 -30.45
N VAL A 567 -7.46 22.05 -29.64
CA VAL A 567 -7.69 22.08 -28.18
C VAL A 567 -7.11 23.37 -27.59
N ASP A 568 -7.87 24.06 -26.74
CA ASP A 568 -7.40 25.24 -26.02
C ASP A 568 -6.41 24.83 -24.92
N VAL A 569 -5.12 25.05 -25.19
CA VAL A 569 -4.01 24.66 -24.32
C VAL A 569 -3.11 25.85 -24.07
N GLU A 570 -2.71 26.03 -22.82
CA GLU A 570 -1.71 26.98 -22.36
C GLU A 570 -0.40 26.27 -22.05
N GLN A 571 0.73 26.76 -22.56
CA GLN A 571 2.04 26.31 -22.09
C GLN A 571 2.38 27.05 -20.80
N VAL A 572 2.42 26.33 -19.68
CA VAL A 572 2.67 26.90 -18.35
C VAL A 572 4.14 26.88 -17.95
N ALA A 573 4.94 25.98 -18.53
CA ALA A 573 6.39 25.96 -18.31
C ALA A 573 7.16 25.51 -19.57
N ASN A 574 8.39 26.01 -19.69
CA ASN A 574 9.36 25.61 -20.71
C ASN A 574 10.78 25.78 -20.15
N VAL A 575 11.30 24.72 -19.54
CA VAL A 575 12.53 24.72 -18.75
C VAL A 575 13.62 23.90 -19.45
N LEU A 576 14.88 24.30 -19.27
CA LEU A 576 16.02 23.48 -19.68
C LEU A 576 16.24 22.36 -18.68
N PHE A 577 16.62 21.18 -19.16
CA PHE A 577 17.05 20.10 -18.28
C PHE A 577 18.35 20.49 -17.55
N PRO A 578 18.49 20.25 -16.23
CA PRO A 578 19.66 20.64 -15.44
C PRO A 578 20.86 19.72 -15.72
N LEU A 579 21.45 19.83 -16.91
CA LEU A 579 22.67 19.12 -17.27
C LEU A 579 23.80 19.50 -16.30
N GLY A 580 24.58 18.50 -15.88
CA GLY A 580 25.65 18.66 -14.88
C GLY A 580 25.21 18.54 -13.42
N LEU A 581 23.92 18.27 -13.15
CA LEU A 581 23.42 18.07 -11.79
C LEU A 581 24.14 16.92 -11.07
N ASP A 582 24.69 17.19 -9.89
CA ASP A 582 25.25 16.18 -8.97
C ASP A 582 24.10 15.45 -8.24
N ILE A 583 24.06 14.14 -8.38
CA ILE A 583 23.07 13.25 -7.75
C ILE A 583 23.69 12.30 -6.71
N GLY A 584 24.98 12.48 -6.37
CA GLY A 584 25.69 11.70 -5.38
C GLY A 584 27.11 11.34 -5.78
N GLY A 585 27.73 10.43 -5.03
CA GLY A 585 29.09 9.96 -5.30
C GLY A 585 29.24 8.45 -5.16
N VAL A 586 30.34 7.95 -5.72
CA VAL A 586 30.78 6.56 -5.54
C VAL A 586 32.16 6.57 -4.90
N GLN A 587 32.34 5.70 -3.90
CA GLN A 587 33.61 5.34 -3.29
C GLN A 587 33.85 3.85 -3.55
N LEU A 588 34.82 3.54 -4.41
CA LEU A 588 35.25 2.17 -4.73
C LEU A 588 36.59 1.87 -4.04
N ASN A 589 36.57 0.94 -3.10
CA ASN A 589 37.77 0.36 -2.49
C ASN A 589 38.00 -1.02 -3.12
N ALA A 590 38.89 -1.09 -4.10
CA ALA A 590 39.12 -2.29 -4.90
C ALA A 590 40.46 -2.95 -4.58
N GLY A 591 40.44 -4.27 -4.37
CA GLY A 591 41.61 -5.12 -4.17
C GLY A 591 41.70 -6.22 -5.22
N ILE A 592 42.92 -6.57 -5.61
CA ILE A 592 43.26 -7.67 -6.51
C ILE A 592 44.25 -8.58 -5.79
N SER A 593 43.95 -9.87 -5.74
CA SER A 593 44.88 -10.96 -5.45
C SER A 593 45.20 -11.65 -6.77
N TYR A 594 46.41 -11.49 -7.28
CA TYR A 594 46.82 -12.03 -8.57
C TYR A 594 47.64 -13.31 -8.39
N ARG A 595 47.33 -14.31 -9.23
CA ARG A 595 48.12 -15.54 -9.33
C ARG A 595 48.30 -15.94 -10.79
N GLN A 596 49.53 -16.18 -11.20
CA GLN A 596 49.85 -16.72 -12.52
C GLN A 596 50.12 -18.22 -12.40
N TYR A 597 49.45 -19.01 -13.22
CA TYR A 597 49.77 -20.42 -13.45
C TYR A 597 50.48 -20.58 -14.79
N LEU A 598 51.62 -21.26 -14.78
CA LEU A 598 52.24 -21.82 -15.98
C LEU A 598 51.68 -23.22 -16.17
N VAL A 599 50.68 -23.33 -17.04
CA VAL A 599 50.09 -24.63 -17.39
C VAL A 599 50.84 -25.17 -18.59
N SER A 600 51.40 -26.37 -18.45
CA SER A 600 52.14 -27.01 -19.54
C SER A 600 51.95 -28.52 -19.56
N PHE A 601 52.27 -29.13 -20.71
CA PHE A 601 52.53 -30.57 -20.78
C PHE A 601 53.56 -30.83 -21.86
N PHE A 602 54.34 -31.88 -21.65
CA PHE A 602 55.36 -32.30 -22.60
C PHE A 602 54.74 -33.21 -23.66
N VAL A 603 55.12 -33.00 -24.92
CA VAL A 603 54.83 -33.93 -26.02
C VAL A 603 56.14 -34.32 -26.65
N SER A 604 56.47 -35.61 -26.57
CA SER A 604 57.61 -36.16 -27.30
C SER A 604 57.12 -36.72 -28.63
N THR A 605 57.71 -36.26 -29.72
CA THR A 605 57.39 -36.63 -31.09
C THR A 605 58.61 -37.24 -31.76
N VAL A 606 58.42 -38.38 -32.42
CA VAL A 606 59.45 -38.97 -33.28
C VAL A 606 59.08 -38.68 -34.73
N VAL A 607 60.00 -38.11 -35.49
CA VAL A 607 59.79 -37.74 -36.89
C VAL A 607 60.78 -38.43 -37.82
N SER A 608 60.37 -38.72 -39.06
CA SER A 608 61.29 -39.03 -40.18
C SER A 608 61.00 -38.02 -41.28
N GLY A 609 62.01 -37.20 -41.62
CA GLY A 609 61.83 -36.00 -42.43
C GLY A 609 60.76 -35.06 -41.86
N ASN A 610 59.69 -34.81 -42.64
CA ASN A 610 58.57 -33.96 -42.24
C ASN A 610 57.37 -34.72 -41.64
N ASN A 611 57.44 -36.05 -41.52
CA ASN A 611 56.31 -36.86 -41.04
C ASN A 611 56.47 -37.22 -39.57
N VAL A 612 55.38 -37.09 -38.79
CA VAL A 612 55.30 -37.55 -37.40
C VAL A 612 54.97 -39.04 -37.38
N ILE A 613 55.88 -39.84 -36.84
CA ILE A 613 55.75 -41.31 -36.76
C ILE A 613 55.03 -41.71 -35.48
N SER A 614 55.38 -41.07 -34.36
CA SER A 614 54.70 -41.29 -33.08
C SER A 614 54.72 -40.01 -32.26
N ALA A 615 53.71 -39.85 -31.41
CA ALA A 615 53.62 -38.76 -30.45
C ALA A 615 53.13 -39.33 -29.12
N LYS A 616 53.77 -38.91 -28.02
CA LYS A 616 53.38 -39.26 -26.66
C LYS A 616 53.27 -37.99 -25.83
N ALA A 617 52.08 -37.75 -25.28
CA ALA A 617 51.87 -36.70 -24.30
C ALA A 617 52.23 -37.19 -22.89
N GLY A 618 52.90 -36.33 -22.12
CA GLY A 618 53.07 -36.46 -20.68
C GLY A 618 51.88 -35.90 -19.90
N ALA A 619 51.98 -35.95 -18.57
CA ALA A 619 50.96 -35.37 -17.70
C ALA A 619 50.94 -33.83 -17.78
N VAL A 620 49.75 -33.24 -17.58
CA VAL A 620 49.62 -31.79 -17.42
C VAL A 620 50.18 -31.37 -16.07
N THR A 621 51.04 -30.36 -16.07
CA THR A 621 51.50 -29.66 -14.88
C THR A 621 50.92 -28.24 -14.86
N ALA A 622 50.60 -27.74 -13.67
CA ALA A 622 50.43 -26.31 -13.48
C ALA A 622 51.17 -25.86 -12.25
N GLU A 623 52.06 -24.89 -12.44
CA GLU A 623 52.92 -24.35 -11.41
C GLU A 623 52.55 -22.89 -11.19
N VAL A 624 52.47 -22.48 -9.91
CA VAL A 624 52.25 -21.08 -9.56
C VAL A 624 53.56 -20.33 -9.78
N ALA A 625 53.63 -19.54 -10.83
CA ALA A 625 54.85 -18.84 -11.22
C ALA A 625 54.98 -17.45 -10.60
N VAL A 626 53.85 -16.77 -10.38
CA VAL A 626 53.79 -15.45 -9.75
C VAL A 626 52.58 -15.38 -8.83
N THR A 627 52.77 -14.78 -7.66
CA THR A 627 51.69 -14.27 -6.80
C THR A 627 51.91 -12.79 -6.53
N GLY A 628 50.82 -12.05 -6.37
CA GLY A 628 50.88 -10.62 -6.04
C GLY A 628 49.56 -10.11 -5.51
N SER A 629 49.57 -8.93 -4.92
CA SER A 629 48.34 -8.23 -4.56
C SER A 629 48.48 -6.73 -4.81
N ALA A 630 47.37 -6.08 -5.11
CA ALA A 630 47.31 -4.63 -5.31
C ALA A 630 45.95 -4.10 -4.85
N SER A 631 45.89 -2.86 -4.38
CA SER A 631 44.65 -2.19 -4.01
C SER A 631 44.63 -0.75 -4.46
N THR A 632 43.44 -0.22 -4.72
CA THR A 632 43.20 1.19 -5.06
C THR A 632 41.92 1.68 -4.39
N ALA A 633 41.83 3.00 -4.20
CA ALA A 633 40.64 3.67 -3.73
C ALA A 633 40.27 4.77 -4.74
N LEU A 634 39.12 4.61 -5.38
CA LEU A 634 38.62 5.51 -6.40
C LEU A 634 37.35 6.22 -5.92
N ALA A 635 37.26 7.51 -6.22
CA ALA A 635 36.09 8.31 -5.88
C ALA A 635 35.69 9.17 -7.07
N TRP A 636 34.40 9.16 -7.40
CA TRP A 636 33.86 10.03 -8.45
C TRP A 636 32.44 10.49 -8.13
N ARG A 637 32.04 11.60 -8.74
CA ARG A 637 30.68 12.15 -8.64
C ARG A 637 29.78 11.54 -9.71
N LEU A 638 28.52 11.34 -9.35
CA LEU A 638 27.46 10.96 -10.26
C LEU A 638 26.77 12.23 -10.74
N THR A 639 27.08 12.65 -11.96
CA THR A 639 26.58 13.88 -12.58
C THR A 639 25.77 13.56 -13.83
N LEU A 640 24.69 14.33 -14.07
CA LEU A 640 23.85 14.19 -15.27
C LEU A 640 24.43 15.00 -16.44
N ASP A 641 25.65 14.67 -16.86
CA ASP A 641 26.36 15.38 -17.93
C ASP A 641 25.86 14.97 -19.32
N GLU A 642 25.88 15.90 -20.27
CA GLU A 642 25.37 15.66 -21.63
C GLU A 642 26.13 14.56 -22.38
N ASP A 643 27.44 14.45 -22.20
CA ASP A 643 28.29 13.43 -22.85
C ASP A 643 28.01 12.00 -22.34
N LYS A 644 27.35 11.88 -21.19
CA LYS A 644 26.99 10.62 -20.51
C LYS A 644 25.55 10.16 -20.78
N LEU A 645 24.75 10.95 -21.48
CA LEU A 645 23.35 10.67 -21.82
C LEU A 645 23.22 9.61 -22.93
N ASP A 646 22.45 8.55 -22.67
CA ASP A 646 22.08 7.47 -23.62
C ASP A 646 23.29 6.86 -24.36
N ASN A 647 24.46 6.82 -23.71
CA ASN A 647 25.72 6.49 -24.36
C ASN A 647 26.10 5.01 -24.23
N PHE A 648 25.73 4.22 -25.24
CA PHE A 648 26.03 2.78 -25.30
C PHE A 648 27.51 2.43 -25.55
N ARG A 649 28.40 3.41 -25.82
CA ARG A 649 29.83 3.17 -26.09
C ARG A 649 30.72 3.21 -24.83
N GLY A 650 30.12 3.31 -23.64
CA GLY A 650 30.83 3.09 -22.38
C GLY A 650 31.69 4.27 -21.93
N VAL A 651 31.14 5.49 -22.01
CA VAL A 651 31.71 6.66 -21.31
C VAL A 651 31.81 6.33 -19.82
N ARG A 652 32.95 6.70 -19.23
CA ARG A 652 33.33 6.42 -17.85
C ARG A 652 33.29 7.73 -17.06
N PRO A 653 33.04 7.72 -15.75
CA PRO A 653 32.85 6.55 -14.89
C PRO A 653 31.39 6.05 -14.80
N HIS A 654 30.44 6.66 -15.51
CA HIS A 654 29.03 6.26 -15.56
C HIS A 654 28.33 6.81 -16.80
N ILE A 655 27.14 6.27 -17.09
CA ILE A 655 26.18 6.75 -18.09
C ILE A 655 24.83 6.95 -17.43
N TRP A 656 23.94 7.73 -18.04
CA TRP A 656 22.58 7.90 -17.54
C TRP A 656 21.54 7.95 -18.66
N GLU A 657 20.31 7.60 -18.30
CA GLU A 657 19.17 7.53 -19.21
C GLU A 657 17.94 8.13 -18.53
N LEU A 658 17.12 8.84 -19.30
CA LEU A 658 15.81 9.32 -18.86
C LEU A 658 14.78 8.20 -19.01
N LYS A 659 14.07 7.84 -17.93
CA LYS A 659 13.13 6.70 -17.92
C LYS A 659 11.67 7.13 -17.85
N GLN A 660 11.35 8.18 -17.11
CA GLN A 660 9.97 8.68 -16.97
C GLN A 660 9.97 10.19 -16.76
N ILE A 661 8.95 10.87 -17.32
CA ILE A 661 8.66 12.29 -17.08
C ILE A 661 7.34 12.41 -16.31
N GLY A 662 7.22 13.43 -15.46
CA GLY A 662 6.02 13.69 -14.66
C GLY A 662 5.85 15.19 -14.38
N LEU A 663 4.63 15.58 -14.04
CA LEU A 663 4.29 16.93 -13.59
C LEU A 663 3.48 16.80 -12.30
N ARG A 664 4.09 17.23 -11.20
CA ARG A 664 3.51 17.15 -9.87
C ARG A 664 2.31 18.09 -9.72
N ALA A 665 1.48 17.81 -8.72
CA ALA A 665 0.34 18.65 -8.38
C ALA A 665 0.71 20.09 -7.94
N ASP A 666 1.94 20.30 -7.46
CA ASP A 666 2.50 21.62 -7.16
C ASP A 666 3.04 22.36 -8.40
N GLY A 667 3.00 21.75 -9.59
CA GLY A 667 3.47 22.32 -10.84
C GLY A 667 4.95 22.05 -11.16
N HIS A 668 5.66 21.29 -10.33
CA HIS A 668 7.06 20.94 -10.59
C HIS A 668 7.19 19.81 -11.62
N ILE A 669 8.05 20.00 -12.62
CA ILE A 669 8.40 18.96 -13.59
C ILE A 669 9.43 18.04 -12.95
N VAL A 670 9.12 16.75 -12.88
CA VAL A 670 10.02 15.73 -12.34
C VAL A 670 10.39 14.69 -13.37
N VAL A 671 11.60 14.14 -13.21
CA VAL A 671 12.12 13.11 -14.12
C VAL A 671 12.75 12.00 -13.30
N LEU A 672 12.39 10.77 -13.62
CA LEU A 672 13.05 9.57 -13.11
C LEU A 672 14.19 9.19 -14.07
N VAL A 673 15.41 9.14 -13.56
CA VAL A 673 16.61 8.77 -14.32
C VAL A 673 17.24 7.49 -13.78
N LEU A 674 17.82 6.70 -14.68
CA LEU A 674 18.66 5.56 -14.37
C LEU A 674 20.12 5.94 -14.62
N VAL A 675 20.98 5.76 -13.62
CA VAL A 675 22.43 5.93 -13.74
C VAL A 675 23.10 4.57 -13.67
N THR A 676 23.86 4.23 -14.70
CA THR A 676 24.61 2.98 -14.80
C THR A 676 26.11 3.22 -14.60
N LEU A 677 26.72 2.52 -13.65
CA LEU A 677 28.13 2.65 -13.27
C LEU A 677 29.05 1.90 -14.25
N ASN A 678 30.06 2.60 -14.75
CA ASN A 678 31.09 2.11 -15.67
C ASN A 678 32.46 2.66 -15.23
N PRO A 679 33.13 2.09 -14.21
CA PRO A 679 34.28 2.74 -13.54
C PRO A 679 35.41 3.03 -14.53
N GLU A 680 36.33 3.93 -14.19
CA GLU A 680 37.54 4.13 -15.01
C GLU A 680 38.36 2.85 -15.19
N ARG A 681 39.11 2.76 -16.30
CA ARG A 681 40.01 1.63 -16.58
C ARG A 681 41.34 1.85 -15.88
N GLU A 682 41.34 1.67 -14.56
CA GLU A 682 42.59 1.58 -13.81
C GLU A 682 43.12 0.15 -13.79
N PHE A 683 44.44 0.00 -13.97
CA PHE A 683 45.11 -1.29 -14.03
C PHE A 683 46.19 -1.43 -12.96
N ALA A 684 46.16 -2.55 -12.23
CA ALA A 684 47.32 -3.05 -11.51
C ALA A 684 48.21 -3.83 -12.48
N HIS A 685 49.53 -3.63 -12.41
CA HIS A 685 50.49 -4.36 -13.23
C HIS A 685 51.20 -5.38 -12.36
N PHE A 686 51.15 -6.65 -12.78
CA PHE A 686 51.81 -7.75 -12.07
C PHE A 686 52.95 -8.30 -12.92
N PRO A 687 54.05 -8.77 -12.30
CA PRO A 687 55.08 -9.49 -13.03
C PRO A 687 54.51 -10.77 -13.65
N SER A 688 55.15 -11.29 -14.68
CA SER A 688 54.77 -12.55 -15.31
C SER A 688 56.00 -13.38 -15.65
N ARG A 689 55.82 -14.69 -15.74
CA ARG A 689 56.80 -15.65 -16.24
C ARG A 689 56.31 -16.28 -17.54
N VAL A 690 57.22 -16.63 -18.44
CA VAL A 690 56.91 -17.30 -19.71
C VAL A 690 57.95 -18.38 -20.03
N TYR A 691 57.57 -19.38 -20.82
CA TYR A 691 58.54 -20.29 -21.43
C TYR A 691 59.21 -19.62 -22.62
N VAL A 692 60.53 -19.64 -22.66
CA VAL A 692 61.36 -19.07 -23.72
C VAL A 692 62.19 -20.18 -24.36
N THR A 693 62.25 -20.19 -25.69
CA THR A 693 63.11 -21.09 -26.47
C THR A 693 64.39 -20.36 -26.87
N CYS A 694 65.41 -21.10 -27.31
CA CYS A 694 66.73 -20.58 -27.67
C CYS A 694 66.78 -19.59 -28.88
N GLY A 695 65.63 -19.15 -29.39
CA GLY A 695 65.50 -18.10 -30.42
C GLY A 695 65.84 -18.51 -31.86
N ALA A 696 66.57 -19.61 -32.08
CA ALA A 696 66.94 -20.13 -33.40
C ALA A 696 66.50 -21.60 -33.57
N PRO A 697 65.34 -21.88 -34.20
CA PRO A 697 64.88 -23.25 -34.42
C PRO A 697 65.79 -23.99 -35.44
N PRO A 698 66.09 -25.28 -35.27
CA PRO A 698 65.66 -26.17 -34.18
C PRO A 698 66.47 -25.96 -32.88
N CYS A 699 65.78 -25.83 -31.74
CA CYS A 699 66.46 -25.57 -30.46
C CYS A 699 66.95 -26.86 -29.79
N PRO A 700 68.26 -27.01 -29.50
CA PRO A 700 68.80 -28.25 -28.93
C PRO A 700 68.57 -28.38 -27.41
N THR A 701 68.15 -27.31 -26.74
CA THR A 701 67.92 -27.30 -25.28
C THR A 701 66.43 -27.13 -24.95
N PRO A 702 65.93 -27.74 -23.86
CA PRO A 702 64.58 -27.50 -23.37
C PRO A 702 64.32 -26.01 -23.10
N PRO A 703 63.06 -25.54 -23.24
CA PRO A 703 62.71 -24.17 -22.93
C PRO A 703 62.92 -23.84 -21.45
N THR A 704 63.40 -22.64 -21.16
CA THR A 704 63.58 -22.09 -19.81
C THR A 704 62.40 -21.21 -19.43
N VAL A 705 62.15 -21.06 -18.13
CA VAL A 705 61.16 -20.10 -17.61
C VAL A 705 61.87 -18.79 -17.31
N GLU A 706 61.48 -17.72 -17.99
CA GLU A 706 62.09 -16.39 -17.86
C GLU A 706 61.04 -15.33 -17.50
N ASP A 707 61.50 -14.13 -17.17
CA ASP A 707 60.62 -12.99 -16.93
C ASP A 707 59.93 -12.54 -18.23
N GLY A 708 58.60 -12.50 -18.20
CA GLY A 708 57.75 -12.04 -19.29
C GLY A 708 57.35 -10.56 -19.13
N PRO A 709 56.62 -10.00 -20.12
CA PRO A 709 56.07 -8.65 -20.00
C PRO A 709 55.10 -8.56 -18.81
N PRO A 710 55.06 -7.44 -18.07
CA PRO A 710 54.07 -7.23 -17.01
C PRO A 710 52.65 -7.37 -17.54
N VAL A 711 51.81 -7.99 -16.73
CA VAL A 711 50.42 -8.31 -17.07
C VAL A 711 49.50 -7.26 -16.44
N PRO A 712 48.73 -6.50 -17.24
CA PRO A 712 47.78 -5.52 -16.72
C PRO A 712 46.48 -6.22 -16.29
N VAL A 713 46.03 -5.93 -15.07
CA VAL A 713 44.77 -6.45 -14.50
C VAL A 713 43.90 -5.28 -14.07
N VAL A 714 42.69 -5.19 -14.61
CA VAL A 714 41.77 -4.07 -14.35
C VAL A 714 41.12 -4.18 -12.97
N TYR A 715 41.04 -3.05 -12.25
CA TYR A 715 40.19 -2.94 -11.06
C TYR A 715 38.72 -2.96 -11.52
N SER A 716 37.95 -3.94 -11.04
CA SER A 716 36.55 -4.15 -11.45
C SER A 716 35.58 -3.68 -10.37
N LEU A 717 34.35 -3.32 -10.72
CA LEU A 717 33.25 -3.21 -9.74
C LEU A 717 32.85 -4.59 -9.17
N GLY A 718 33.24 -5.69 -9.81
CA GLY A 718 32.77 -7.03 -9.46
C GLY A 718 31.33 -7.30 -9.93
N ARG A 719 30.66 -8.29 -9.30
CA ARG A 719 29.24 -8.64 -9.53
C ARG A 719 28.30 -7.86 -8.59
N VAL A 720 28.57 -6.57 -8.41
CA VAL A 720 27.81 -5.67 -7.51
C VAL A 720 26.78 -4.84 -8.27
N ALA A 721 25.92 -4.12 -7.54
CA ALA A 721 24.88 -3.27 -8.12
C ALA A 721 25.50 -2.19 -9.02
N ARG A 722 25.00 -2.10 -10.26
CA ARG A 722 25.50 -1.15 -11.27
C ARG A 722 24.54 -0.01 -11.55
N ALA A 723 23.38 0.03 -10.90
CA ALA A 723 22.29 0.94 -11.22
C ALA A 723 21.89 1.77 -9.99
N VAL A 724 21.76 3.08 -10.20
CA VAL A 724 21.19 4.03 -9.24
C VAL A 724 20.00 4.71 -9.91
N TRP A 725 18.85 4.72 -9.25
CA TRP A 725 17.67 5.43 -9.74
C TRP A 725 17.50 6.71 -8.95
N ALA A 726 17.26 7.82 -9.65
CA ALA A 726 17.11 9.13 -9.04
C ALA A 726 15.89 9.86 -9.59
N LEU A 727 15.11 10.47 -8.69
CA LEU A 727 14.02 11.38 -9.02
C LEU A 727 14.55 12.81 -8.92
N VAL A 728 14.51 13.52 -10.04
CA VAL A 728 15.05 14.88 -10.18
C VAL A 728 13.89 15.86 -10.37
N ASP A 729 13.94 16.98 -9.64
CA ASP A 729 13.12 18.15 -9.89
C ASP A 729 13.84 19.02 -10.94
N VAL A 730 13.28 19.04 -12.14
CA VAL A 730 13.83 19.79 -13.28
C VAL A 730 13.53 21.27 -13.13
N THR A 731 12.38 21.64 -12.55
CA THR A 731 11.99 23.03 -12.36
C THR A 731 13.00 23.76 -11.49
N ASP A 732 13.40 23.13 -10.38
CA ASP A 732 14.36 23.71 -9.43
C ASP A 732 15.82 23.30 -9.69
N GLY A 733 16.06 22.31 -10.57
CA GLY A 733 17.39 21.79 -10.85
C GLY A 733 18.03 21.09 -9.66
N ARG A 734 17.28 20.22 -8.95
CA ARG A 734 17.75 19.54 -7.73
C ARG A 734 17.34 18.06 -7.67
N LEU A 735 18.14 17.26 -6.97
CA LEU A 735 17.77 15.88 -6.62
C LEU A 735 16.67 15.89 -5.56
N LEU A 736 15.56 15.16 -5.79
CA LEU A 736 14.53 14.92 -4.78
C LEU A 736 14.87 13.67 -3.96
N HIS A 737 15.02 12.54 -4.66
CA HIS A 737 15.17 11.22 -4.03
C HIS A 737 16.09 10.33 -4.87
N SER A 738 16.80 9.41 -4.22
CA SER A 738 17.66 8.42 -4.86
C SER A 738 17.51 7.07 -4.17
N THR A 739 17.54 5.97 -4.92
CA THR A 739 17.54 4.62 -4.34
C THR A 739 18.83 4.34 -3.57
N ALA A 740 19.89 5.08 -3.86
CA ALA A 740 21.19 4.99 -3.19
C ALA A 740 21.34 6.06 -2.10
N PRO A 741 22.20 5.82 -1.08
CA PRO A 741 22.68 6.89 -0.20
C PRO A 741 23.46 7.95 -0.98
N SER A 742 23.74 9.09 -0.36
CA SER A 742 24.50 10.20 -0.96
C SER A 742 25.91 9.81 -1.44
N THR A 743 26.53 8.84 -0.75
CA THR A 743 27.77 8.20 -1.19
C THR A 743 27.58 6.69 -1.20
N LEU A 744 27.67 6.10 -2.39
CA LEU A 744 27.68 4.67 -2.61
C LEU A 744 29.07 4.11 -2.26
N THR A 745 29.17 3.22 -1.28
CA THR A 745 30.46 2.61 -0.93
C THR A 745 30.49 1.17 -1.43
N ILE A 746 31.46 0.86 -2.29
CA ILE A 746 31.73 -0.47 -2.81
C ILE A 746 33.11 -0.92 -2.31
N ASN A 747 33.16 -2.02 -1.57
CA ASN A 747 34.40 -2.68 -1.22
C ASN A 747 34.45 -4.04 -1.92
N ASN A 748 35.50 -4.31 -2.68
CA ASN A 748 35.64 -5.62 -3.31
C ASN A 748 37.10 -6.08 -3.36
N VAL A 749 37.31 -7.38 -3.23
CA VAL A 749 38.61 -8.02 -3.41
C VAL A 749 38.43 -9.20 -4.35
N VAL A 750 39.05 -9.12 -5.53
CA VAL A 750 38.96 -10.15 -6.57
C VAL A 750 40.22 -11.00 -6.61
N GLU A 751 40.08 -12.32 -6.77
CA GLU A 751 41.19 -13.22 -7.11
C GLU A 751 41.25 -13.42 -8.63
N VAL A 752 42.31 -12.90 -9.24
CA VAL A 752 42.53 -12.96 -10.69
C VAL A 752 43.61 -13.99 -11.00
N THR A 753 43.25 -14.93 -11.87
CA THR A 753 44.12 -16.03 -12.27
C THR A 753 44.56 -15.86 -13.71
N GLY A 754 45.86 -15.63 -13.91
CA GLY A 754 46.49 -15.59 -15.23
C GLY A 754 46.95 -16.98 -15.66
N PHE A 755 46.74 -17.32 -16.93
CA PHE A 755 47.27 -18.53 -17.56
C PHE A 755 48.38 -18.13 -18.52
N ASN A 756 49.64 -18.39 -18.16
CA ASN A 756 50.80 -17.83 -18.85
C ASN A 756 50.68 -16.28 -18.89
N THR A 757 50.86 -15.64 -20.03
CA THR A 757 50.68 -14.18 -20.19
C THR A 757 49.23 -13.75 -20.40
N PHE A 758 48.30 -14.70 -20.52
CA PHE A 758 46.90 -14.39 -20.80
C PHE A 758 46.09 -14.26 -19.51
N VAL A 759 45.40 -13.12 -19.36
CA VAL A 759 44.43 -12.92 -18.29
C VAL A 759 43.02 -12.91 -18.91
N PRO A 760 42.15 -13.87 -18.55
CA PRO A 760 40.78 -13.88 -19.03
C PRO A 760 40.00 -12.66 -18.53
N GLY A 761 39.21 -12.04 -19.40
CA GLY A 761 38.33 -10.91 -19.10
C GLY A 761 37.06 -11.26 -18.32
N GLY A 762 37.14 -12.13 -17.30
CA GLY A 762 36.05 -12.41 -16.36
C GLY A 762 35.13 -13.60 -16.69
N SER A 763 35.30 -14.30 -17.82
CA SER A 763 34.69 -15.61 -18.09
C SER A 763 35.77 -16.66 -18.33
N SER A 764 35.84 -17.66 -17.46
CA SER A 764 36.92 -18.65 -17.30
C SER A 764 36.88 -19.83 -18.29
N ASP A 765 36.19 -19.73 -19.43
CA ASP A 765 36.11 -20.82 -20.39
C ASP A 765 37.39 -21.01 -21.23
N PHE A 766 38.36 -20.08 -21.14
CA PHE A 766 39.58 -20.08 -21.94
C PHE A 766 40.83 -20.23 -21.07
N MET A 767 41.41 -21.42 -21.07
CA MET A 767 42.72 -21.71 -20.49
C MET A 767 43.77 -21.76 -21.62
N MET A 768 44.85 -21.00 -21.46
CA MET A 768 46.02 -21.09 -22.34
C MET A 768 47.00 -22.10 -21.77
N VAL A 769 47.44 -23.05 -22.60
CA VAL A 769 48.39 -24.10 -22.21
C VAL A 769 49.62 -24.02 -23.09
N ASN A 770 50.80 -24.21 -22.49
CA ASN A 770 52.04 -24.38 -23.25
C ASN A 770 52.25 -25.87 -23.56
N ILE A 771 52.37 -26.20 -24.83
CA ILE A 771 52.78 -27.52 -25.29
C ILE A 771 54.29 -27.46 -25.48
N ILE A 772 55.02 -28.16 -24.63
CA ILE A 772 56.47 -28.27 -24.75
C ILE A 772 56.75 -29.48 -25.65
N VAL A 773 57.07 -29.21 -26.91
CA VAL A 773 57.29 -30.24 -27.91
C VAL A 773 58.76 -30.60 -27.92
N GLU A 774 59.08 -31.84 -27.58
CA GLU A 774 60.35 -32.48 -27.91
C GLU A 774 60.17 -33.21 -29.24
N ARG A 775 61.06 -32.96 -30.19
CA ARG A 775 61.08 -33.59 -31.51
C ARG A 775 62.39 -34.31 -31.69
N VAL A 776 62.31 -35.63 -31.78
CA VAL A 776 63.43 -36.54 -32.04
C VAL A 776 63.38 -36.94 -33.51
N ASP A 777 64.43 -36.61 -34.26
CA ASP A 777 64.59 -37.03 -35.64
C ASP A 777 65.10 -38.48 -35.67
N GLU A 778 64.32 -39.41 -36.23
CA GLU A 778 64.61 -40.84 -36.24
C GLU A 778 65.86 -41.18 -37.08
N GLU A 779 66.13 -40.41 -38.13
CA GLU A 779 67.23 -40.64 -39.08
C GLU A 779 68.57 -40.14 -38.54
N THR A 780 68.55 -39.04 -37.78
CA THR A 780 69.77 -38.36 -37.28
C THR A 780 69.96 -38.45 -35.78
N GLY A 781 68.93 -38.85 -35.03
CA GLY A 781 68.91 -38.82 -33.57
C GLY A 781 68.88 -37.41 -32.97
N ALA A 782 68.77 -36.37 -33.79
CA ALA A 782 68.78 -34.98 -33.34
C ALA A 782 67.52 -34.66 -32.54
N VAL A 783 67.69 -34.09 -31.34
CA VAL A 783 66.59 -33.65 -30.48
C VAL A 783 66.43 -32.14 -30.60
N SER A 784 65.20 -31.69 -30.79
CA SER A 784 64.86 -30.27 -30.83
C SER A 784 63.62 -29.96 -29.99
N TYR A 785 63.57 -28.77 -29.41
CA TYR A 785 62.50 -28.34 -28.54
C TYR A 785 61.75 -27.13 -29.11
N GLY A 786 60.45 -27.07 -28.84
CA GLY A 786 59.60 -25.94 -29.17
C GLY A 786 58.51 -25.73 -28.12
N VAL A 787 57.97 -24.52 -28.07
CA VAL A 787 56.82 -24.19 -27.23
C VAL A 787 55.71 -23.69 -28.12
N VAL A 788 54.55 -24.32 -28.03
CA VAL A 788 53.34 -23.91 -28.74
C VAL A 788 52.28 -23.52 -27.72
N GLN A 789 51.78 -22.29 -27.81
CA GLN A 789 50.64 -21.86 -27.00
C GLN A 789 49.33 -22.11 -27.74
N GLN A 790 48.40 -22.80 -27.09
CA GLN A 790 47.07 -23.06 -27.63
C GLN A 790 45.99 -22.87 -26.57
N SER A 791 44.80 -22.47 -27.01
CA SER A 791 43.58 -22.49 -26.21
C SER A 791 43.06 -23.92 -26.08
N ALA A 792 42.72 -24.36 -24.87
CA ALA A 792 42.12 -25.68 -24.66
C ALA A 792 40.70 -25.77 -25.29
N LEU A 793 40.44 -26.77 -26.15
CA LEU A 793 39.12 -27.10 -26.71
C LEU A 793 38.44 -28.22 -25.91
N ARG A 794 37.12 -28.13 -25.66
CA ARG A 794 36.33 -29.19 -24.98
C ARG A 794 36.23 -30.45 -25.85
N CYS A 795 36.62 -31.63 -25.35
CA CYS A 795 36.50 -32.92 -26.05
C CYS A 795 36.16 -34.07 -25.08
N LEU A 796 35.69 -35.23 -25.58
CA LEU A 796 35.27 -36.39 -24.78
C LEU A 796 36.48 -37.09 -24.10
N PRO A 797 36.41 -37.44 -22.80
CA PRO A 797 37.56 -37.92 -22.04
C PRO A 797 37.83 -39.40 -22.32
N THR A 798 38.99 -39.76 -22.87
CA THR A 798 39.34 -41.18 -23.04
C THR A 798 40.66 -41.67 -22.48
N GLN A 799 41.63 -40.85 -22.01
CA GLN A 799 42.78 -41.39 -21.26
C GLN A 799 43.34 -40.44 -20.18
N THR A 800 43.68 -41.04 -19.02
CA THR A 800 44.46 -40.57 -17.86
C THR A 800 44.58 -39.06 -17.62
N SER A 801 43.91 -38.56 -16.59
CA SER A 801 43.95 -37.17 -16.12
C SER A 801 44.92 -36.99 -14.94
N ALA A 802 45.65 -35.87 -14.92
CA ALA A 802 46.21 -35.30 -13.70
C ALA A 802 45.22 -34.23 -13.19
N ASP A 803 44.79 -34.31 -11.94
CA ASP A 803 43.93 -33.29 -11.32
C ASP A 803 44.79 -32.09 -10.89
N VAL A 804 44.61 -30.94 -11.52
CA VAL A 804 45.29 -29.69 -11.17
C VAL A 804 44.28 -28.67 -10.68
N GLU A 805 44.15 -28.51 -9.36
CA GLU A 805 43.24 -27.54 -8.76
C GLU A 805 43.72 -26.09 -9.00
N ILE A 806 43.06 -25.39 -9.91
CA ILE A 806 43.27 -23.94 -10.16
C ILE A 806 42.09 -23.16 -9.57
N ARG A 807 42.38 -22.21 -8.67
CA ARG A 807 41.39 -21.33 -8.03
C ARG A 807 41.29 -20.00 -8.78
N SER A 808 40.07 -19.48 -8.91
CA SER A 808 39.75 -18.18 -9.52
C SER A 808 38.38 -17.72 -8.99
N GLY A 809 38.21 -16.44 -8.62
CA GLY A 809 36.97 -15.99 -7.96
C GLY A 809 36.98 -14.56 -7.41
N VAL A 810 35.92 -14.14 -6.73
CA VAL A 810 35.93 -12.93 -5.88
C VAL A 810 36.08 -13.40 -4.43
N LEU A 811 37.05 -12.85 -3.70
CA LEU A 811 37.38 -13.26 -2.33
C LEU A 811 36.46 -12.61 -1.30
N SER A 812 36.07 -11.35 -1.52
CA SER A 812 35.10 -10.64 -0.69
C SER A 812 34.46 -9.49 -1.46
N ALA A 813 33.20 -9.20 -1.16
CA ALA A 813 32.50 -8.02 -1.66
C ALA A 813 31.52 -7.52 -0.59
N SER A 814 31.53 -6.23 -0.30
CA SER A 814 30.52 -5.55 0.52
C SER A 814 30.14 -4.23 -0.12
N GLN A 815 28.88 -3.82 0.02
CA GLN A 815 28.43 -2.54 -0.49
C GLN A 815 27.34 -1.92 0.38
N VAL A 816 27.36 -0.59 0.46
CA VAL A 816 26.24 0.22 0.97
C VAL A 816 25.69 0.97 -0.24
N HIS A 817 24.66 0.41 -0.86
CA HIS A 817 24.19 0.82 -2.18
C HIS A 817 22.68 1.15 -2.25
N LEU A 818 21.92 0.71 -1.24
CA LEU A 818 20.52 1.05 -1.06
C LEU A 818 20.36 1.84 0.23
N ARG A 819 19.32 2.67 0.29
CA ARG A 819 18.90 3.29 1.55
C ARG A 819 18.43 2.20 2.53
N PRO A 820 18.55 2.43 3.86
CA PRO A 820 18.20 1.43 4.88
C PRO A 820 16.78 0.87 4.74
N GLU A 821 15.81 1.72 4.41
CA GLU A 821 14.40 1.32 4.25
C GLU A 821 14.20 0.37 3.05
N LEU A 822 14.92 0.57 1.94
CA LEU A 822 14.88 -0.34 0.79
C LEU A 822 15.63 -1.64 1.07
N ALA A 823 16.72 -1.57 1.85
CA ALA A 823 17.50 -2.73 2.26
C ALA A 823 16.73 -3.66 3.23
N ALA A 824 15.71 -3.18 3.95
CA ALA A 824 14.86 -4.03 4.77
C ALA A 824 14.02 -5.02 3.93
N GLY A 825 13.73 -4.69 2.67
CA GLY A 825 13.07 -5.58 1.71
C GLY A 825 14.02 -6.58 1.01
N ASP A 826 15.30 -6.61 1.39
CA ASP A 826 16.37 -7.35 0.72
C ASP A 826 16.30 -8.88 0.97
N PHE A 827 16.98 -9.62 0.10
CA PHE A 827 17.17 -11.06 0.16
C PHE A 827 18.11 -11.44 1.31
N SER A 828 17.83 -12.55 2.00
CA SER A 828 18.79 -13.16 2.91
C SER A 828 20.10 -13.47 2.19
N LEU A 829 21.24 -13.20 2.84
CA LEU A 829 22.57 -13.43 2.27
C LEU A 829 22.70 -14.90 1.82
N MET A 830 22.83 -15.12 0.52
CA MET A 830 23.13 -16.44 -0.03
C MET A 830 24.61 -16.46 -0.39
N VAL A 831 25.36 -17.36 0.23
CA VAL A 831 26.72 -17.69 -0.20
C VAL A 831 26.58 -18.88 -1.15
N PRO A 832 26.77 -18.69 -2.45
CA PRO A 832 26.67 -19.81 -3.39
C PRO A 832 27.74 -20.86 -3.07
N PRO A 833 27.41 -22.17 -3.18
CA PRO A 833 28.40 -23.22 -3.00
C PRO A 833 29.51 -23.10 -4.05
N ARG A 834 30.73 -23.54 -3.68
CA ARG A 834 31.87 -23.61 -4.62
C ARG A 834 31.51 -24.52 -5.80
N THR A 835 31.61 -24.02 -7.03
CA THR A 835 31.35 -24.80 -8.25
C THR A 835 32.63 -25.36 -8.87
N VAL A 836 32.81 -26.68 -8.86
CA VAL A 836 33.93 -27.34 -9.54
C VAL A 836 33.59 -27.55 -11.03
N SER A 837 34.38 -26.99 -11.95
CA SER A 837 34.17 -27.10 -13.41
C SER A 837 35.32 -27.85 -14.08
N VAL A 838 35.11 -29.11 -14.46
CA VAL A 838 36.16 -29.89 -15.17
C VAL A 838 36.29 -29.38 -16.61
N ILE A 839 37.41 -28.76 -16.97
CA ILE A 839 37.70 -28.30 -18.34
C ILE A 839 38.75 -29.24 -18.97
N GLY A 840 38.29 -30.25 -19.71
CA GLY A 840 39.18 -31.15 -20.47
C GLY A 840 39.56 -30.56 -21.82
N GLY A 841 40.86 -30.53 -22.13
CA GLY A 841 41.42 -30.15 -23.44
C GLY A 841 41.87 -31.35 -24.26
N CYS A 842 41.61 -31.39 -25.57
CA CYS A 842 42.33 -32.28 -26.49
C CYS A 842 43.22 -31.45 -27.41
N PHE A 843 44.43 -31.95 -27.70
CA PHE A 843 45.45 -31.21 -28.43
C PHE A 843 45.86 -31.98 -29.68
N GLY A 844 45.27 -31.64 -30.83
CA GLY A 844 45.72 -32.17 -32.10
C GLY A 844 47.00 -31.45 -32.55
N LEU A 845 48.14 -32.14 -32.56
CA LEU A 845 49.28 -31.68 -33.35
C LEU A 845 48.90 -31.87 -34.82
N GLY A 846 48.60 -30.77 -35.52
CA GLY A 846 48.35 -30.80 -36.95
C GLY A 846 49.52 -31.45 -37.70
N PHE A 847 49.19 -32.12 -38.81
CA PHE A 847 50.07 -32.83 -39.76
C PHE A 847 50.33 -34.32 -39.44
N GLY A 848 49.29 -35.15 -39.53
CA GLY A 848 49.39 -36.62 -39.54
C GLY A 848 48.32 -37.32 -38.69
N THR A 849 48.04 -38.60 -38.96
CA THR A 849 47.00 -39.44 -38.32
C THR A 849 47.21 -39.75 -36.83
N VAL A 850 48.09 -39.04 -36.12
CA VAL A 850 48.49 -39.31 -34.73
C VAL A 850 48.12 -38.11 -33.84
N GLY A 851 46.99 -38.19 -33.14
CA GLY A 851 46.55 -37.19 -32.16
C GLY A 851 46.87 -37.60 -30.72
N VAL A 852 47.26 -36.65 -29.87
CA VAL A 852 47.45 -36.85 -28.42
C VAL A 852 46.47 -35.98 -27.63
N SER A 853 46.13 -36.35 -26.40
CA SER A 853 45.22 -35.55 -25.56
C SER A 853 45.67 -35.57 -24.11
N ALA A 854 45.49 -34.45 -23.42
CA ALA A 854 45.81 -34.30 -22.01
C ALA A 854 44.77 -33.38 -21.35
N ALA A 855 44.16 -33.83 -20.25
CA ALA A 855 43.08 -33.11 -19.57
C ALA A 855 43.53 -32.57 -18.20
N ALA A 856 42.92 -31.46 -17.77
CA ALA A 856 43.08 -30.88 -16.43
C ALA A 856 41.70 -30.56 -15.81
N ARG A 857 41.63 -30.47 -14.48
CA ARG A 857 40.40 -30.18 -13.75
C ARG A 857 40.48 -28.82 -13.05
N VAL A 858 39.71 -27.84 -13.51
CA VAL A 858 39.73 -26.49 -12.92
C VAL A 858 38.67 -26.37 -11.80
N THR A 859 39.03 -25.83 -10.64
CA THR A 859 38.08 -25.64 -9.54
C THR A 859 37.82 -24.16 -9.33
N GLN A 860 36.73 -23.66 -9.89
CA GLN A 860 36.39 -22.25 -9.77
C GLN A 860 35.70 -21.95 -8.45
N ASP A 861 36.17 -20.91 -7.75
CA ASP A 861 35.55 -20.46 -6.51
C ASP A 861 34.56 -19.32 -6.84
N SER A 862 33.29 -19.66 -6.96
CA SER A 862 32.24 -18.70 -7.28
C SER A 862 31.65 -18.01 -6.04
N GLY A 863 32.28 -18.13 -4.86
CA GLY A 863 31.78 -17.79 -3.52
C GLY A 863 31.45 -16.32 -3.22
N VAL A 864 31.02 -15.55 -4.22
CA VAL A 864 30.62 -14.15 -4.07
C VAL A 864 29.16 -14.10 -3.61
N PRO A 865 28.83 -13.34 -2.56
CA PRO A 865 27.44 -12.99 -2.31
C PRO A 865 26.93 -12.20 -3.52
N VAL A 866 25.87 -12.70 -4.16
CA VAL A 866 25.19 -11.94 -5.21
C VAL A 866 24.33 -10.89 -4.54
N LEU A 867 24.64 -9.64 -4.80
CA LEU A 867 23.95 -8.53 -4.18
C LEU A 867 22.73 -8.14 -5.01
N PRO A 868 21.66 -7.67 -4.36
CA PRO A 868 20.51 -7.14 -5.08
C PRO A 868 20.91 -5.88 -5.86
N TYR A 869 20.11 -5.52 -6.85
CA TYR A 869 20.16 -4.21 -7.49
C TYR A 869 18.76 -3.80 -7.92
N VAL A 870 18.54 -2.49 -8.06
CA VAL A 870 17.28 -1.99 -8.60
C VAL A 870 17.32 -2.12 -10.11
N GLN A 871 16.60 -3.10 -10.63
CA GLN A 871 16.51 -3.34 -12.06
C GLN A 871 15.61 -2.32 -12.74
N GLU A 872 14.47 -2.01 -12.13
CA GLU A 872 13.48 -1.09 -12.67
C GLU A 872 12.84 -0.28 -11.53
N ALA A 873 12.51 0.97 -11.81
CA ALA A 873 11.67 1.78 -10.94
C ALA A 873 10.65 2.55 -11.77
N PHE A 874 9.48 2.80 -11.18
CA PHE A 874 8.40 3.55 -11.81
C PHE A 874 7.75 4.45 -10.76
N ARG A 875 7.43 5.69 -11.12
CA ARG A 875 6.77 6.67 -10.26
C ARG A 875 5.26 6.65 -10.47
N ALA A 876 4.48 6.68 -9.38
CA ALA A 876 3.03 6.85 -9.44
C ALA A 876 2.67 8.25 -9.96
N THR A 877 1.48 8.41 -10.54
CA THR A 877 1.05 9.66 -11.21
C THR A 877 -0.15 10.28 -10.51
N ASP A 878 -0.25 10.05 -9.21
CA ASP A 878 -1.38 10.43 -8.38
C ASP A 878 -1.03 10.34 -6.89
N GLY A 879 -1.52 11.30 -6.11
CA GLY A 879 -1.31 11.32 -4.66
C GLY A 879 0.11 11.73 -4.22
N PRO A 880 0.48 11.39 -2.97
CA PRO A 880 1.83 11.60 -2.45
C PRO A 880 2.91 10.87 -3.26
N GLU A 881 4.14 11.35 -3.16
CA GLU A 881 5.27 10.82 -3.92
C GLU A 881 5.54 9.34 -3.58
N ARG A 882 5.34 8.46 -4.57
CA ARG A 882 5.54 7.01 -4.48
C ARG A 882 6.29 6.48 -5.70
N VAL A 883 7.25 5.59 -5.44
CA VAL A 883 8.02 4.87 -6.46
C VAL A 883 7.91 3.37 -6.18
N VAL A 884 7.54 2.59 -7.19
CA VAL A 884 7.61 1.12 -7.12
C VAL A 884 8.94 0.68 -7.71
N VAL A 885 9.64 -0.16 -6.95
CA VAL A 885 10.99 -0.64 -7.24
C VAL A 885 10.95 -2.15 -7.46
N LEU A 886 11.51 -2.59 -8.58
CA LEU A 886 11.77 -3.99 -8.90
C LEU A 886 13.20 -4.31 -8.48
N LEU A 887 13.33 -4.98 -7.34
CA LEU A 887 14.61 -5.39 -6.77
C LEU A 887 14.96 -6.79 -7.26
N GLU A 888 16.15 -6.93 -7.82
CA GLU A 888 16.58 -8.14 -8.51
C GLU A 888 17.90 -8.66 -7.93
N ARG A 889 18.04 -9.98 -7.74
CA ARG A 889 19.30 -10.64 -7.37
C ARG A 889 19.69 -11.66 -8.43
N GLN A 890 20.85 -11.51 -9.07
CA GLN A 890 21.35 -12.48 -10.05
C GLN A 890 21.66 -13.84 -9.39
N THR A 891 21.56 -14.93 -10.16
CA THR A 891 22.05 -16.26 -9.77
C THR A 891 23.37 -16.57 -10.46
N VAL A 892 24.25 -17.36 -9.83
CA VAL A 892 25.62 -17.63 -10.30
C VAL A 892 25.62 -18.45 -11.61
N PRO A 893 26.46 -18.09 -12.62
CA PRO A 893 26.64 -18.90 -13.82
C PRO A 893 27.32 -20.25 -13.51
N GLY A 894 26.73 -21.37 -13.95
CA GLY A 894 27.34 -22.72 -13.82
C GLY A 894 26.39 -23.82 -13.33
N ALA A 895 25.17 -23.49 -12.88
CA ALA A 895 24.11 -24.48 -12.73
C ALA A 895 23.59 -24.88 -14.15
N PRO A 896 23.21 -26.14 -14.40
CA PRO A 896 22.72 -26.59 -15.71
C PRO A 896 21.40 -25.95 -16.17
N THR A 897 20.83 -25.06 -15.37
CA THR A 897 19.65 -24.25 -15.68
C THR A 897 20.09 -22.79 -15.86
N PHE A 898 19.70 -22.17 -16.97
CA PHE A 898 19.83 -20.72 -17.19
C PHE A 898 19.36 -19.98 -15.93
N GLY A 899 20.28 -19.34 -15.21
CA GLY A 899 19.99 -18.74 -13.93
C GLY A 899 19.23 -17.42 -14.08
N ASN A 900 17.89 -17.45 -13.97
CA ASN A 900 17.11 -16.22 -13.89
C ASN A 900 17.16 -15.63 -12.47
N PRO A 901 17.16 -14.30 -12.37
CA PRO A 901 17.25 -13.61 -11.11
C PRO A 901 16.02 -13.79 -10.22
N GLN A 902 16.23 -13.75 -8.90
CA GLN A 902 15.12 -13.61 -7.95
C GLN A 902 14.64 -12.16 -7.94
N THR A 903 13.32 -11.95 -7.94
CA THR A 903 12.70 -10.62 -8.02
C THR A 903 11.80 -10.36 -6.83
N ARG A 904 11.88 -9.14 -6.29
CA ARG A 904 10.95 -8.58 -5.31
C ARG A 904 10.40 -7.25 -5.83
N VAL A 905 9.15 -6.95 -5.50
CA VAL A 905 8.49 -5.69 -5.81
C VAL A 905 8.29 -4.95 -4.49
N ILE A 906 8.79 -3.72 -4.43
CA ILE A 906 8.77 -2.86 -3.24
C ILE A 906 8.00 -1.59 -3.58
N ALA A 907 6.99 -1.25 -2.79
CA ALA A 907 6.39 0.08 -2.81
C ALA A 907 7.21 0.98 -1.87
N TRP A 908 7.78 2.05 -2.40
CA TRP A 908 8.65 2.98 -1.67
C TRP A 908 8.05 4.38 -1.68
N ASP A 909 7.83 4.92 -0.49
CA ASP A 909 7.38 6.29 -0.25
C ASP A 909 8.59 7.10 0.24
N PRO A 910 9.28 7.83 -0.66
CA PRO A 910 10.60 8.37 -0.36
C PRO A 910 10.59 9.49 0.70
N SER A 911 9.49 10.25 0.77
CA SER A 911 9.31 11.37 1.69
C SER A 911 9.20 10.92 3.16
N PRO A 912 8.31 9.98 3.53
CA PRO A 912 8.30 9.39 4.88
C PRO A 912 9.43 8.38 5.13
N ALA A 913 10.25 8.08 4.11
CA ALA A 913 11.32 7.06 4.15
C ALA A 913 10.81 5.67 4.54
N THR A 914 9.65 5.28 4.01
CA THR A 914 9.03 3.98 4.25
C THR A 914 9.03 3.14 2.99
N ALA A 915 9.33 1.85 3.13
CA ALA A 915 9.27 0.89 2.03
C ALA A 915 8.56 -0.39 2.49
N ARG A 916 7.77 -0.98 1.60
CA ARG A 916 6.98 -2.19 1.86
C ARG A 916 7.19 -3.21 0.76
N LEU A 917 7.56 -4.43 1.15
CA LEU A 917 7.55 -5.58 0.24
C LEU A 917 6.10 -5.93 -0.12
N VAL A 918 5.72 -5.74 -1.38
CA VAL A 918 4.34 -6.00 -1.86
C VAL A 918 4.23 -7.33 -2.60
N LEU A 919 5.32 -7.81 -3.21
CA LEU A 919 5.37 -9.12 -3.86
C LEU A 919 6.79 -9.69 -3.84
N ALA A 920 6.93 -10.94 -3.45
CA ALA A 920 8.16 -11.73 -3.64
C ALA A 920 7.84 -12.91 -4.57
N PHE A 921 8.56 -13.02 -5.68
CA PHE A 921 8.40 -14.17 -6.57
C PHE A 921 9.13 -15.39 -6.00
N PRO A 922 8.52 -16.59 -5.99
CA PRO A 922 9.16 -17.79 -5.46
C PRO A 922 10.49 -18.12 -6.13
N GLU A 923 11.42 -18.72 -5.40
CA GLU A 923 12.75 -19.08 -5.94
C GLU A 923 12.69 -20.06 -7.11
N ALA A 924 11.63 -20.87 -7.19
CA ALA A 924 11.39 -21.81 -8.28
C ALA A 924 10.85 -21.16 -9.57
N GLU A 925 10.39 -19.91 -9.52
CA GLU A 925 9.80 -19.20 -10.67
C GLU A 925 10.84 -18.38 -11.45
N VAL A 926 11.55 -19.08 -12.33
CA VAL A 926 12.70 -18.58 -13.10
C VAL A 926 12.20 -17.72 -14.28
N GLY A 927 12.22 -16.38 -14.19
CA GLY A 927 11.79 -15.48 -15.29
C GLY A 927 12.16 -13.99 -15.10
N SER A 928 12.48 -13.27 -16.18
CA SER A 928 12.70 -11.81 -16.15
C SER A 928 11.39 -11.09 -15.85
N ARG A 929 11.40 -10.07 -14.98
CA ARG A 929 10.18 -9.32 -14.61
C ARG A 929 10.29 -7.88 -15.09
N GLN A 930 9.15 -7.29 -15.47
CA GLN A 930 9.07 -5.90 -15.96
C GLN A 930 7.81 -5.21 -15.44
N ILE A 931 7.93 -3.96 -14.99
CA ILE A 931 6.81 -3.10 -14.62
C ILE A 931 6.11 -2.63 -15.90
N LEU A 932 4.79 -2.75 -15.94
CA LEU A 932 3.96 -2.26 -17.05
C LEU A 932 3.34 -0.89 -16.77
N GLY A 933 3.16 -0.56 -15.50
CA GLY A 933 2.59 0.70 -15.04
C GLY A 933 2.13 0.57 -13.60
N ILE A 934 2.00 1.72 -12.93
CA ILE A 934 1.52 1.81 -11.56
C ILE A 934 0.63 3.05 -11.39
N SER A 935 -0.22 2.99 -10.37
CA SER A 935 -0.91 4.11 -9.73
C SER A 935 -0.48 4.15 -8.26
N HIS A 936 -1.06 5.02 -7.46
CA HIS A 936 -0.81 5.00 -6.02
C HIS A 936 -1.22 3.66 -5.37
N ASP A 937 -2.33 3.06 -5.81
CA ASP A 937 -2.94 1.91 -5.12
C ASP A 937 -2.77 0.56 -5.85
N LEU A 938 -2.40 0.57 -7.13
CA LEU A 938 -2.29 -0.62 -7.97
C LEU A 938 -1.02 -0.61 -8.82
N GLY A 939 -0.34 -1.75 -8.92
CA GLY A 939 0.81 -1.97 -9.79
C GLY A 939 0.64 -3.18 -10.70
N LEU A 940 1.32 -3.16 -11.84
CA LEU A 940 1.27 -4.24 -12.82
C LEU A 940 2.69 -4.68 -13.20
N VAL A 941 2.99 -5.96 -13.02
CA VAL A 941 4.29 -6.56 -13.36
C VAL A 941 4.07 -7.75 -14.27
N ARG A 942 4.88 -7.91 -15.32
CA ARG A 942 4.80 -9.05 -16.25
C ARG A 942 6.08 -9.88 -16.29
N ASN A 943 5.93 -11.12 -16.73
CA ASN A 943 7.01 -11.99 -17.15
C ASN A 943 6.96 -12.20 -18.69
N PRO A 944 7.81 -11.50 -19.48
CA PRO A 944 7.72 -11.52 -20.92
C PRO A 944 8.47 -12.67 -21.61
N PHE A 945 9.42 -13.34 -20.96
CA PHE A 945 10.33 -14.30 -21.59
C PHE A 945 10.36 -15.65 -20.84
N PRO A 946 9.86 -16.74 -21.44
CA PRO A 946 10.01 -18.09 -20.91
C PRO A 946 11.43 -18.61 -21.18
N PRO A 947 11.97 -19.43 -20.27
CA PRO A 947 12.11 -20.81 -20.72
C PRO A 947 11.54 -21.88 -19.77
N LEU A 948 11.10 -21.52 -18.56
CA LEU A 948 10.69 -22.52 -17.53
C LEU A 948 9.29 -22.30 -16.90
N ILE A 949 8.68 -21.12 -17.07
CA ILE A 949 7.31 -20.82 -16.62
C ILE A 949 6.52 -20.12 -17.73
N PRO A 950 5.18 -20.31 -17.80
CA PRO A 950 4.34 -19.59 -18.74
C PRO A 950 4.46 -18.07 -18.58
N ALA A 951 4.31 -17.34 -19.69
CA ALA A 951 4.18 -15.89 -19.63
C ALA A 951 2.99 -15.52 -18.72
N SER A 952 3.19 -14.49 -17.92
CA SER A 952 2.22 -14.11 -16.89
C SER A 952 2.25 -12.63 -16.58
N MET A 953 1.18 -12.16 -15.95
CA MET A 953 1.02 -10.79 -15.50
C MET A 953 0.45 -10.81 -14.07
N SER A 954 1.13 -10.13 -13.17
CA SER A 954 0.77 -9.97 -11.78
C SER A 954 0.18 -8.59 -11.55
N VAL A 955 -1.05 -8.55 -11.03
CA VAL A 955 -1.74 -7.34 -10.56
C VAL A 955 -1.51 -7.24 -9.05
N ILE A 956 -0.94 -6.13 -8.61
CA ILE A 956 -0.35 -5.97 -7.28
C ILE A 956 -1.05 -4.81 -6.55
N PRO A 957 -1.82 -5.07 -5.48
CA PRO A 957 -2.28 -4.02 -4.58
C PRO A 957 -1.08 -3.35 -3.89
N LEU A 958 -0.94 -2.03 -4.04
CA LEU A 958 0.14 -1.23 -3.45
C LEU A 958 -0.25 -0.63 -2.10
N GLU A 959 -1.52 -0.73 -1.73
CA GLU A 959 -2.08 -0.37 -0.42
C GLU A 959 -2.79 -1.55 0.26
N GLY A 960 -2.89 -1.50 1.59
CA GLY A 960 -3.63 -2.48 2.38
C GLY A 960 -3.00 -3.90 2.44
N THR A 961 -3.82 -4.87 2.83
CA THR A 961 -3.42 -6.27 3.11
C THR A 961 -3.79 -7.26 2.01
N ALA A 962 -4.37 -6.79 0.90
CA ALA A 962 -4.74 -7.64 -0.22
C ALA A 962 -3.50 -8.24 -0.91
N GLN A 963 -3.59 -9.52 -1.30
CA GLN A 963 -2.50 -10.21 -1.97
C GLN A 963 -2.50 -9.94 -3.48
N ALA A 964 -1.31 -9.95 -4.08
CA ALA A 964 -1.16 -9.88 -5.54
C ALA A 964 -1.76 -11.11 -6.22
N GLN A 965 -2.29 -10.91 -7.42
CA GLN A 965 -2.84 -11.99 -8.25
C GLN A 965 -2.08 -12.13 -9.55
N THR A 966 -1.72 -13.36 -9.92
CA THR A 966 -0.93 -13.64 -11.13
C THR A 966 -1.77 -14.42 -12.13
N PHE A 967 -1.85 -13.91 -13.35
CA PHE A 967 -2.64 -14.46 -14.44
C PHE A 967 -1.74 -15.05 -15.53
N PRO A 968 -2.03 -16.25 -16.04
CA PRO A 968 -1.37 -16.77 -17.24
C PRO A 968 -1.84 -15.95 -18.44
N ILE A 969 -0.91 -15.30 -19.15
CA ILE A 969 -1.22 -14.42 -20.28
C ILE A 969 -0.04 -14.34 -21.23
N SER A 970 -0.31 -14.24 -22.53
CA SER A 970 0.78 -14.18 -23.51
C SER A 970 1.63 -12.90 -23.36
N SER A 971 2.90 -12.98 -23.76
CA SER A 971 3.82 -11.83 -23.74
C SER A 971 3.35 -10.68 -24.65
N LEU A 972 2.62 -10.99 -25.72
CA LEU A 972 2.01 -9.98 -26.60
C LEU A 972 0.78 -9.34 -25.95
N GLU A 973 -0.10 -10.15 -25.36
CA GLU A 973 -1.35 -9.65 -24.78
C GLU A 973 -1.11 -8.79 -23.53
N SER A 974 -0.17 -9.20 -22.66
CA SER A 974 0.19 -8.41 -21.47
C SER A 974 0.66 -6.98 -21.81
N ARG A 975 1.19 -6.72 -23.01
CA ARG A 975 1.58 -5.36 -23.44
C ARG A 975 0.41 -4.43 -23.70
N ASN A 976 -0.82 -4.95 -23.77
CA ASN A 976 -2.01 -4.15 -23.99
C ASN A 976 -2.59 -3.58 -22.70
N PHE A 977 -2.13 -4.02 -21.53
CA PHE A 977 -2.61 -3.52 -20.25
C PHE A 977 -1.85 -2.28 -19.77
N ARG A 978 -2.57 -1.34 -19.17
CA ARG A 978 -2.07 -0.14 -18.48
C ARG A 978 -2.76 -0.02 -17.14
N VAL A 979 -2.07 0.60 -16.18
CA VAL A 979 -2.69 1.07 -14.94
C VAL A 979 -2.95 2.55 -15.10
N LEU A 980 -4.20 2.97 -14.93
CA LEU A 980 -4.60 4.37 -14.93
C LEU A 980 -5.01 4.77 -13.50
N SER A 981 -4.64 5.97 -13.07
CA SER A 981 -5.07 6.50 -11.77
C SER A 981 -6.61 6.58 -11.68
N PRO A 982 -7.23 6.33 -10.50
CA PRO A 982 -6.59 5.97 -9.23
C PRO A 982 -6.19 4.49 -9.11
N ALA A 983 -6.83 3.57 -9.86
CA ALA A 983 -6.50 2.14 -9.81
C ALA A 983 -7.17 1.32 -10.95
N PHE A 984 -7.37 1.88 -12.13
CA PHE A 984 -8.04 1.18 -13.24
C PHE A 984 -7.06 0.37 -14.09
N LEU A 985 -7.37 -0.91 -14.27
CA LEU A 985 -6.67 -1.76 -15.23
C LEU A 985 -7.33 -1.60 -16.61
N TYR A 986 -6.68 -0.89 -17.52
CA TYR A 986 -7.20 -0.54 -18.85
C TYR A 986 -6.49 -1.31 -19.96
N HIS A 987 -7.25 -1.79 -20.94
CA HIS A 987 -6.71 -2.54 -22.07
C HIS A 987 -6.77 -1.72 -23.36
N VAL A 988 -5.61 -1.32 -23.90
CA VAL A 988 -5.51 -0.32 -24.99
C VAL A 988 -6.02 -0.82 -26.35
N SER A 989 -6.12 -2.13 -26.59
CA SER A 989 -6.64 -2.64 -27.88
C SER A 989 -8.17 -2.77 -27.91
N ASN A 990 -8.80 -3.21 -26.82
CA ASN A 990 -10.25 -3.35 -26.73
C ASN A 990 -10.93 -2.11 -26.11
N LEU A 991 -10.13 -1.18 -25.58
CA LEU A 991 -10.51 0.12 -25.03
C LEU A 991 -11.48 0.02 -23.84
N LYS A 992 -11.31 -1.00 -22.99
CA LYS A 992 -12.14 -1.25 -21.80
C LYS A 992 -11.32 -1.44 -20.53
N PHE A 993 -11.97 -1.22 -19.40
CA PHE A 993 -11.46 -1.65 -18.10
C PHE A 993 -11.61 -3.16 -17.95
N HIS A 994 -10.72 -3.71 -17.13
CA HIS A 994 -10.72 -5.11 -16.72
C HIS A 994 -10.66 -5.17 -15.21
N ARG A 995 -11.33 -6.16 -14.62
CA ARG A 995 -11.22 -6.36 -13.17
C ARG A 995 -9.85 -6.89 -12.80
N ALA A 996 -9.25 -6.31 -11.76
CA ALA A 996 -7.96 -6.75 -11.23
C ALA A 996 -7.95 -8.21 -10.75
N ARG A 997 -9.11 -8.75 -10.36
CA ARG A 997 -9.24 -10.08 -9.72
C ARG A 997 -9.35 -11.28 -10.68
N ASP A 998 -9.76 -11.04 -11.92
CA ASP A 998 -10.00 -12.12 -12.89
C ASP A 998 -9.77 -11.70 -14.34
N LEU A 999 -9.30 -10.47 -14.56
CA LEU A 999 -9.14 -9.86 -15.89
C LEU A 999 -10.41 -9.87 -16.73
N ALA A 1000 -11.60 -10.02 -16.12
CA ALA A 1000 -12.85 -9.97 -16.85
C ALA A 1000 -13.05 -8.56 -17.44
N ARG A 1001 -13.28 -8.51 -18.75
CA ARG A 1001 -13.53 -7.27 -19.50
C ARG A 1001 -14.88 -6.69 -19.11
N THR A 1002 -14.89 -5.42 -18.74
CA THR A 1002 -16.13 -4.69 -18.41
C THR A 1002 -16.66 -3.95 -19.65
N VAL A 1003 -17.89 -3.41 -19.56
CA VAL A 1003 -18.44 -2.55 -20.62
C VAL A 1003 -17.96 -1.10 -20.53
N LEU A 1004 -17.27 -0.76 -19.43
CA LEU A 1004 -16.75 0.56 -19.11
C LEU A 1004 -15.27 0.66 -19.48
N PRO A 1005 -14.71 1.87 -19.65
CA PRO A 1005 -15.41 3.14 -19.79
C PRO A 1005 -16.08 3.23 -21.18
N ALA A 1006 -16.63 4.40 -21.57
CA ALA A 1006 -16.97 4.62 -22.97
C ALA A 1006 -15.76 4.40 -23.89
N THR A 1007 -16.02 3.80 -25.05
CA THR A 1007 -14.97 3.47 -26.02
C THR A 1007 -14.45 4.77 -26.67
N LEU A 1008 -13.13 4.91 -26.80
CA LEU A 1008 -12.52 6.03 -27.54
C LEU A 1008 -13.00 6.04 -29.01
N ALA A 1009 -13.22 7.24 -29.57
CA ALA A 1009 -13.68 7.42 -30.96
C ALA A 1009 -12.78 6.71 -31.97
N THR A 1010 -13.31 6.11 -33.04
CA THR A 1010 -12.51 5.36 -34.02
C THR A 1010 -11.46 6.24 -34.73
N GLY A 1011 -10.25 5.72 -34.91
CA GLY A 1011 -9.11 6.43 -35.53
C GLY A 1011 -7.91 6.55 -34.59
N GLY A 1012 -6.78 7.01 -35.11
CA GLY A 1012 -5.52 7.12 -34.35
C GLY A 1012 -4.76 5.79 -34.21
N ASN A 1013 -3.71 5.79 -33.39
CA ASN A 1013 -2.90 4.60 -33.09
C ASN A 1013 -2.96 4.29 -31.58
N THR A 1014 -2.42 3.13 -31.16
CA THR A 1014 -2.38 2.72 -29.76
C THR A 1014 -1.16 3.27 -29.00
N PHE A 1015 -0.28 4.02 -29.66
CA PHE A 1015 0.87 4.67 -29.02
C PHE A 1015 0.43 5.93 -28.27
N GLY A 1016 1.29 6.35 -27.34
CA GLY A 1016 1.07 7.51 -26.48
C GLY A 1016 0.54 7.16 -25.09
N ASP A 1017 -0.13 8.12 -24.46
CA ASP A 1017 -0.42 8.09 -23.03
C ASP A 1017 -1.92 8.13 -22.77
N HIS A 1018 -2.38 7.41 -21.75
CA HIS A 1018 -3.79 7.30 -21.41
C HIS A 1018 -4.01 7.83 -20.00
N HIS A 1019 -5.14 8.49 -19.79
CA HIS A 1019 -5.54 9.02 -18.48
C HIS A 1019 -7.01 8.78 -18.25
N ALA A 1020 -7.38 8.51 -17.01
CA ALA A 1020 -8.77 8.41 -16.60
C ALA A 1020 -9.18 9.71 -15.93
N THR A 1021 -10.07 10.47 -16.56
CA THR A 1021 -10.66 11.69 -15.99
C THR A 1021 -12.00 11.37 -15.36
N ARG A 1022 -12.26 11.97 -14.19
CA ARG A 1022 -13.51 11.74 -13.45
C ARG A 1022 -14.66 12.49 -14.12
N LEU A 1023 -15.81 11.83 -14.24
CA LEU A 1023 -17.04 12.45 -14.70
C LEU A 1023 -17.68 13.29 -13.58
N PRO A 1024 -18.36 14.41 -13.91
CA PRO A 1024 -18.95 15.33 -12.93
C PRO A 1024 -20.01 14.73 -11.99
#